data_AF-A0A1J9Q3Z6-F1
#
_entry.id   AF-A0A1J9Q3Z6-F1
#
_cell.length_a   1.000
_cell.length_b   1.000
_cell.length_c   1.000
_cell.angle_alpha   90.00
_cell.angle_beta   90.00
_cell.angle_gamma   90.00
#
_symmetry.space_group_name_H-M   'P 1'
#
loop_
_entity.id
_entity.type
_entity.pdbx_description
1 polymer ?
#
loop_
_entity_poly.entity_id
_entity_poly.type
_entity_poly.pdbx_seq_one_letter_code
_entity_poly.pdbx_strand_id
1 'polypeptide(L)'
;MGIRYLTQHLLPHGQTVWLQNTKNHDQNVRTISSVVVDGPALVYHVYSRLLSWSEVNYNIVDAQPSANEVSIGVMQILLCLRGLDVRIEKIFFDGALPLSKRPVRFERMEATRRKLQELCRDTAKGFKTSTIRKKPLDIRPEKIFCRRPLPRRFKPMPEPAFVVPTVIEDLKYRWSPEEVLKCTVGVPELQKVITAGGNDGSIFAEITEVVPGEADVYCAIAARDSGCAVLTGDSDLLVHDLGPEGSVIFLDSLETGGPPPNDTLVVADTEPDSASIISIRATELRPAIVAKKLGVSSFPRLAYEVKRDSRASFAAIIQRAKGNADVVEKNAKYISFLKEYDLSDHEAATSGSMWTSSNPTAVITDPKLSELYAQYELPAFTVSGEGAHVYLQILIERHDRRAAWMEGSELRLLAYSLLNLGYPAGDKGARKEAVIEHMRKGRRIAAIPLSLLAEKEAEERLAAFVQQVTRFVTSVYNDDDDGDDDYRESGSCKPAVLWRAYALYYVLARMGPDERLATGKLRWFLERGYCGEKLEWDDIHLHAQMKAVLYSLRVLKEVLVAGEEKTAKSGLVGERLVALMSEAGAVLSDLPWIRDCAQRTGGIGGSYWENGEDGEDARRVIEGLIGLLEEGERGEDLIEGSACDQSGPGLVNTSTADAEGAWIVVACLPGSRKRKKGRASSGKAQERAPAVAKNAVNVYDILRQVD
;
A
#
# COMPACT_ATOMS: atom_id res chain seq x y z
N MET A 1 1.46 20.38 0.88
CA MET A 1 0.84 19.95 -0.38
C MET A 1 -0.07 21.10 -0.85
N GLY A 2 -1.15 20.88 -1.59
CA GLY A 2 -2.11 21.93 -1.94
C GLY A 2 -1.65 23.08 -2.85
N ILE A 3 -2.35 24.22 -2.70
CA ILE A 3 -2.14 25.48 -3.42
C ILE A 3 -0.71 25.98 -3.24
N ARG A 4 0.02 25.92 -4.36
CA ARG A 4 1.42 26.29 -4.47
C ARG A 4 1.71 27.69 -3.90
N TYR A 5 2.70 27.75 -3.00
CA TYR A 5 3.15 28.94 -2.25
C TYR A 5 2.17 29.53 -1.22
N LEU A 6 0.96 28.97 -1.03
CA LEU A 6 0.00 29.49 -0.05
C LEU A 6 0.60 29.51 1.37
N THR A 7 1.12 28.37 1.85
CA THR A 7 1.80 28.28 3.16
C THR A 7 2.94 29.29 3.29
N GLN A 8 3.77 29.47 2.25
CA GLN A 8 4.90 30.42 2.29
C GLN A 8 4.44 31.88 2.50
N HIS A 9 3.30 32.26 1.91
CA HIS A 9 2.73 33.59 2.10
C HIS A 9 2.01 33.77 3.45
N LEU A 10 1.49 32.69 4.03
CA LEU A 10 0.64 32.75 5.22
C LEU A 10 1.37 32.51 6.55
N LEU A 11 2.48 31.75 6.57
CA LEU A 11 3.27 31.52 7.79
C LEU A 11 3.62 32.81 8.58
N PRO A 12 3.96 33.95 7.94
CA PRO A 12 4.20 35.22 8.66
C PRO A 12 2.98 35.79 9.40
N HIS A 13 1.77 35.30 9.14
CA HIS A 13 0.52 35.71 9.78
C HIS A 13 0.00 34.71 10.82
N GLY A 14 0.67 33.56 10.95
CA GLY A 14 0.38 32.53 11.95
C GLY A 14 0.69 32.99 13.37
N GLN A 15 0.18 32.23 14.34
CA GLN A 15 0.41 32.46 15.76
C GLN A 15 1.12 31.25 16.36
N THR A 16 2.17 31.48 17.16
CA THR A 16 2.79 30.42 17.94
C THR A 16 1.83 29.94 19.03
N VAL A 17 1.65 28.63 19.11
CA VAL A 17 0.79 27.97 20.10
C VAL A 17 1.50 26.78 20.75
N TRP A 18 0.98 26.35 21.90
CA TRP A 18 1.45 25.17 22.62
C TRP A 18 0.37 24.08 22.61
N LEU A 19 0.75 22.86 22.27
CA LEU A 19 -0.12 21.69 22.31
C LEU A 19 -0.09 21.11 23.72
N GLN A 20 -1.04 21.52 24.56
CA GLN A 20 -1.18 21.07 25.95
C GLN A 20 -2.56 21.42 26.51
N ASN A 21 -3.12 20.58 27.39
CA ASN A 21 -4.36 20.87 28.12
C ASN A 21 -4.10 21.24 29.59
N THR A 22 -3.20 22.20 29.83
CA THR A 22 -2.91 22.70 31.19
C THR A 22 -4.02 23.61 31.70
N LYS A 23 -4.60 23.30 32.87
CA LYS A 23 -5.62 24.13 33.56
C LYS A 23 -5.07 25.44 34.19
N ASN A 24 -3.77 25.73 34.05
CA ASN A 24 -3.19 26.97 34.54
C ASN A 24 -3.68 28.16 33.69
N HIS A 25 -4.50 29.01 34.28
CA HIS A 25 -5.15 30.18 33.68
C HIS A 25 -4.20 31.36 33.35
N ASP A 26 -3.04 31.08 32.76
CA ASP A 26 -2.10 32.12 32.36
C ASP A 26 -2.53 32.72 31.01
N GLN A 27 -3.29 33.81 31.05
CA GLN A 27 -4.06 34.38 29.92
C GLN A 27 -3.22 34.80 28.69
N ASN A 28 -1.89 34.75 28.80
CA ASN A 28 -0.95 35.19 27.76
C ASN A 28 -0.43 34.06 26.85
N VAL A 29 -0.62 32.78 27.21
CA VAL A 29 -0.15 31.63 26.42
C VAL A 29 -1.32 30.93 25.74
N ARG A 30 -1.33 30.94 24.40
CA ARG A 30 -2.36 30.28 23.61
C ARG A 30 -2.07 28.79 23.49
N THR A 31 -2.96 27.97 24.05
CA THR A 31 -2.88 26.52 24.04
C THR A 31 -3.90 25.89 23.09
N ILE A 32 -3.59 24.67 22.64
CA ILE A 32 -4.47 23.82 21.82
C ILE A 32 -4.65 22.50 22.58
N SER A 33 -5.88 22.24 23.02
CA SER A 33 -6.25 21.08 23.83
C SER A 33 -7.04 20.01 23.05
N SER A 34 -7.40 20.27 21.80
CA SER A 34 -8.02 19.30 20.90
C SER A 34 -7.54 19.43 19.46
N VAL A 35 -7.33 18.30 18.79
CA VAL A 35 -6.92 18.20 17.39
C VAL A 35 -7.68 17.11 16.63
N VAL A 36 -7.84 17.32 15.32
CA VAL A 36 -8.15 16.27 14.33
C VAL A 36 -6.94 16.09 13.41
N VAL A 37 -6.69 14.86 12.95
CA VAL A 37 -5.45 14.51 12.24
C VAL A 37 -5.74 14.04 10.82
N ASP A 38 -5.11 14.70 9.85
CA ASP A 38 -4.92 14.19 8.49
C ASP A 38 -3.85 13.09 8.53
N GLY A 39 -4.32 11.84 8.48
CA GLY A 39 -3.49 10.64 8.58
C GLY A 39 -2.45 10.53 7.47
N PRO A 40 -2.81 10.64 6.17
CA PRO A 40 -1.87 10.60 5.07
C PRO A 40 -0.72 11.62 5.22
N ALA A 41 -1.01 12.88 5.58
CA ALA A 41 0.05 13.85 5.77
C ALA A 41 0.91 13.56 7.01
N LEU A 42 0.34 13.07 8.11
CA LEU A 42 1.11 12.64 9.28
C LEU A 42 2.09 11.52 8.92
N VAL A 43 1.65 10.52 8.14
CA VAL A 43 2.49 9.41 7.67
C VAL A 43 3.66 9.92 6.81
N TYR A 44 3.40 10.74 5.80
CA TYR A 44 4.46 11.28 4.94
C TYR A 44 5.38 12.29 5.65
N HIS A 45 4.86 13.00 6.66
CA HIS A 45 5.67 13.85 7.53
C HIS A 45 6.68 13.01 8.32
N VAL A 46 6.22 11.97 9.03
CA VAL A 46 7.09 11.07 9.81
C VAL A 46 8.12 10.39 8.91
N TYR A 47 7.70 9.85 7.76
CA TYR A 47 8.61 9.30 6.76
C TYR A 47 9.71 10.29 6.36
N SER A 48 9.34 11.54 6.05
CA SER A 48 10.27 12.58 5.64
C SER A 48 11.24 13.00 6.76
N ARG A 49 10.75 13.04 8.01
CA ARG A 49 11.58 13.29 9.20
C ARG A 49 12.59 12.16 9.39
N LEU A 50 12.15 10.90 9.46
CA LEU A 50 13.03 9.74 9.65
C LEU A 50 14.08 9.63 8.53
N LEU A 51 13.69 9.82 7.26
CA LEU A 51 14.60 9.82 6.11
C LEU A 51 15.67 10.95 6.18
N SER A 52 15.36 12.08 6.83
CA SER A 52 16.34 13.15 7.04
C SER A 52 17.43 12.78 8.05
N TRP A 53 17.15 11.81 8.94
CA TRP A 53 18.10 11.28 9.93
C TRP A 53 18.91 10.10 9.42
N SER A 54 18.46 9.40 8.38
CA SER A 54 19.18 8.30 7.73
C SER A 54 20.61 8.68 7.32
N GLU A 55 21.57 7.81 7.64
CA GLU A 55 22.97 8.04 7.33
C GLU A 55 23.23 8.07 5.82
N VAL A 56 24.21 8.88 5.40
CA VAL A 56 24.57 9.06 3.98
C VAL A 56 25.56 8.01 3.46
N ASN A 57 26.02 7.09 4.30
CA ASN A 57 26.85 5.93 3.90
C ASN A 57 26.00 4.81 3.29
N TYR A 58 24.76 4.59 3.74
CA TYR A 58 23.86 3.56 3.22
C TYR A 58 23.53 3.80 1.74
N ASN A 59 23.12 2.75 1.04
CA ASN A 59 22.54 2.91 -0.29
C ASN A 59 21.19 3.61 -0.19
N ILE A 60 20.81 4.31 -1.26
CA ILE A 60 19.60 5.13 -1.28
C ILE A 60 18.29 4.34 -1.12
N VAL A 61 18.28 3.05 -1.45
CA VAL A 61 17.10 2.20 -1.26
C VAL A 61 16.92 1.81 0.21
N ASP A 62 17.99 1.34 0.88
CA ASP A 62 17.96 0.96 2.31
C ASP A 62 18.01 2.14 3.28
N ALA A 63 18.47 3.30 2.84
CA ALA A 63 18.39 4.53 3.63
C ALA A 63 16.94 4.95 3.90
N GLN A 64 15.96 4.42 3.17
CA GLN A 64 14.56 4.72 3.43
C GLN A 64 14.08 4.05 4.73
N PRO A 65 13.31 4.77 5.56
CA PRO A 65 12.48 4.17 6.60
C PRO A 65 11.55 3.12 6.00
N SER A 66 11.49 1.96 6.65
CA SER A 66 10.48 0.93 6.40
C SER A 66 9.11 1.37 6.91
N ALA A 67 8.05 0.73 6.43
CA ALA A 67 6.69 1.04 6.87
C ALA A 67 6.49 0.82 8.40
N ASN A 68 7.12 -0.21 8.96
CA ASN A 68 7.19 -0.45 10.41
C ASN A 68 7.85 0.72 11.18
N GLU A 69 8.97 1.23 10.69
CA GLU A 69 9.67 2.37 11.33
C GLU A 69 8.84 3.67 11.26
N VAL A 70 8.13 3.89 10.15
CA VAL A 70 7.19 5.02 10.06
C VAL A 70 6.02 4.84 11.02
N SER A 71 5.47 3.64 11.14
CA SER A 71 4.37 3.32 12.06
C SER A 71 4.74 3.57 13.53
N ILE A 72 5.93 3.12 13.95
CA ILE A 72 6.48 3.44 15.29
C ILE A 72 6.59 4.97 15.49
N GLY A 73 7.09 5.70 14.49
CA GLY A 73 7.21 7.16 14.58
C GLY A 73 5.86 7.89 14.63
N VAL A 74 4.84 7.41 13.92
CA VAL A 74 3.46 7.94 14.00
C VAL A 74 2.88 7.69 15.39
N MET A 75 3.00 6.46 15.91
CA MET A 75 2.58 6.11 17.27
C MET A 75 3.23 7.01 18.32
N GLN A 76 4.55 7.26 18.22
CA GLN A 76 5.25 8.15 19.17
C GLN A 76 4.70 9.59 19.14
N ILE A 77 4.35 10.17 17.98
CA ILE A 77 3.70 11.50 17.93
C ILE A 77 2.36 11.48 18.67
N LEU A 78 1.52 10.48 18.39
CA LEU A 78 0.17 10.39 18.97
C LEU A 78 0.22 10.18 20.50
N LEU A 79 1.22 9.44 21.00
CA LEU A 79 1.50 9.34 22.43
C LEU A 79 1.98 10.65 23.03
N CYS A 80 2.85 11.42 22.35
CA CYS A 80 3.27 12.72 22.86
C CYS A 80 2.07 13.67 23.03
N LEU A 81 1.15 13.68 22.06
CA LEU A 81 -0.09 14.47 22.14
C LEU A 81 -0.97 14.02 23.32
N ARG A 82 -1.19 12.71 23.50
CA ARG A 82 -1.94 12.18 24.66
C ARG A 82 -1.26 12.46 26.00
N GLY A 83 0.07 12.38 26.07
CA GLY A 83 0.84 12.71 27.28
C GLY A 83 0.75 14.18 27.66
N LEU A 84 0.46 15.06 26.70
CA LEU A 84 0.16 16.48 26.90
C LEU A 84 -1.32 16.78 27.17
N ASP A 85 -2.13 15.72 27.39
CA ASP A 85 -3.58 15.75 27.55
C ASP A 85 -4.32 16.44 26.37
N VAL A 86 -3.70 16.45 25.18
CA VAL A 86 -4.32 16.93 23.95
C VAL A 86 -5.25 15.84 23.42
N ARG A 87 -6.55 16.13 23.38
CA ARG A 87 -7.56 15.22 22.83
C ARG A 87 -7.37 15.09 21.32
N ILE A 88 -7.25 13.86 20.84
CA ILE A 88 -7.29 13.57 19.41
C ILE A 88 -8.70 13.09 19.10
N GLU A 89 -9.50 13.93 18.43
CA GLU A 89 -10.92 13.61 18.14
C GLU A 89 -11.00 12.43 17.17
N LYS A 90 -10.30 12.55 16.03
CA LYS A 90 -10.23 11.56 14.94
C LYS A 90 -8.91 11.65 14.18
N ILE A 91 -8.55 10.54 13.54
CA ILE A 91 -7.44 10.38 12.59
C ILE A 91 -8.05 9.84 11.29
N PHE A 92 -8.21 10.70 10.29
CA PHE A 92 -8.86 10.35 9.03
C PHE A 92 -7.86 9.97 7.95
N PHE A 93 -8.18 8.92 7.19
CA PHE A 93 -7.41 8.45 6.05
C PHE A 93 -8.27 8.39 4.79
N ASP A 94 -7.70 8.78 3.65
CA ASP A 94 -8.34 8.67 2.34
C ASP A 94 -8.84 7.24 2.08
N GLY A 95 -10.12 7.09 1.75
CA GLY A 95 -10.68 5.81 1.30
C GLY A 95 -11.09 5.82 -0.16
N ALA A 96 -11.55 6.94 -0.73
CA ALA A 96 -11.96 7.01 -2.14
C ALA A 96 -11.74 8.40 -2.73
N LEU A 97 -11.06 8.49 -3.89
CA LEU A 97 -10.77 9.79 -4.51
C LEU A 97 -11.83 10.16 -5.56
N PRO A 98 -12.37 11.41 -5.54
CA PRO A 98 -13.35 11.84 -6.52
C PRO A 98 -12.90 11.70 -7.98
N LEU A 99 -13.86 11.43 -8.87
CA LEU A 99 -13.65 11.26 -10.31
C LEU A 99 -12.86 12.43 -10.95
N SER A 100 -13.11 13.66 -10.47
CA SER A 100 -12.43 14.89 -10.91
C SER A 100 -10.91 14.88 -10.68
N LYS A 101 -10.42 14.14 -9.68
CA LYS A 101 -8.99 14.07 -9.32
C LYS A 101 -8.27 12.85 -9.94
N ARG A 102 -8.95 12.02 -10.76
CA ARG A 102 -8.31 10.94 -11.57
C ARG A 102 -7.12 11.44 -12.41
N PRO A 103 -7.15 12.62 -13.09
CA PRO A 103 -6.00 13.12 -13.84
C PRO A 103 -4.81 13.47 -12.93
N VAL A 104 -5.07 14.14 -11.80
CA VAL A 104 -4.05 14.51 -10.80
C VAL A 104 -3.35 13.27 -10.26
N ARG A 105 -4.09 12.18 -10.02
CA ARG A 105 -3.51 10.90 -9.64
C ARG A 105 -2.58 10.33 -10.72
N PHE A 106 -3.00 10.36 -11.97
CA PHE A 106 -2.16 9.87 -13.09
C PHE A 106 -0.86 10.68 -13.20
N GLU A 107 -0.92 12.01 -13.04
CA GLU A 107 0.26 12.89 -12.98
C GLU A 107 1.19 12.54 -11.81
N ARG A 108 0.66 12.34 -10.60
CA ARG A 108 1.43 11.90 -9.42
C ARG A 108 2.13 10.56 -9.67
N MET A 109 1.43 9.58 -10.25
CA MET A 109 2.01 8.26 -10.57
C MET A 109 3.10 8.34 -11.64
N GLU A 110 2.89 9.12 -12.70
CA GLU A 110 3.87 9.34 -13.77
C GLU A 110 5.10 10.11 -13.27
N ALA A 111 4.94 11.06 -12.34
CA ALA A 111 6.06 11.71 -11.66
C ALA A 111 6.89 10.72 -10.81
N THR A 112 6.24 9.85 -10.04
CA THR A 112 6.93 8.81 -9.24
C THR A 112 7.62 7.78 -10.14
N ARG A 113 7.02 7.41 -11.28
CA ARG A 113 7.63 6.55 -12.29
C ARG A 113 8.89 7.17 -12.92
N ARG A 114 8.93 8.49 -13.13
CA ARG A 114 10.12 9.21 -13.61
C ARG A 114 11.25 9.20 -12.58
N LYS A 115 10.93 9.49 -11.31
CA LYS A 115 11.87 9.36 -10.19
C LYS A 115 12.50 7.97 -10.15
N LEU A 116 11.70 6.90 -10.26
CA LEU A 116 12.20 5.51 -10.30
C LEU A 116 13.12 5.24 -11.51
N GLN A 117 12.79 5.77 -12.69
CA GLN A 117 13.60 5.62 -13.89
C GLN A 117 14.97 6.30 -13.75
N GLU A 118 15.00 7.52 -13.21
CA GLU A 118 16.23 8.26 -12.90
C GLU A 118 17.07 7.50 -11.87
N LEU A 119 16.43 7.04 -10.79
CA LEU A 119 17.03 6.23 -9.72
C LEU A 119 17.73 4.97 -10.27
N CYS A 120 17.06 4.20 -11.13
CA CYS A 120 17.61 3.02 -11.78
C CYS A 120 18.83 3.37 -12.63
N ARG A 121 18.74 4.42 -13.46
CA ARG A 121 19.81 4.81 -14.38
C ARG A 121 21.07 5.24 -13.62
N ASP A 122 20.90 6.08 -12.61
CA ASP A 122 22.01 6.68 -11.88
C ASP A 122 22.70 5.67 -10.93
N THR A 123 22.08 4.50 -10.69
CA THR A 123 22.61 3.42 -9.85
C THR A 123 22.72 2.06 -10.56
N ALA A 124 22.76 2.05 -11.89
CA ALA A 124 22.78 0.84 -12.71
C ALA A 124 23.95 -0.13 -12.43
N LYS A 125 25.01 0.30 -11.72
CA LYS A 125 26.15 -0.53 -11.31
C LYS A 125 25.95 -1.29 -9.99
N GLY A 126 24.79 -1.17 -9.35
CA GLY A 126 24.47 -1.79 -8.06
C GLY A 126 25.09 -1.08 -6.85
N PHE A 127 24.97 -1.70 -5.67
CA PHE A 127 25.25 -1.11 -4.36
C PHE A 127 26.16 -2.01 -3.54
N LYS A 128 27.26 -1.46 -2.99
CA LYS A 128 28.22 -2.21 -2.17
C LYS A 128 27.59 -2.72 -0.87
N THR A 129 27.92 -3.94 -0.45
CA THR A 129 27.37 -4.57 0.76
C THR A 129 27.62 -3.77 2.05
N SER A 130 28.72 -3.04 2.15
CA SER A 130 28.99 -2.12 3.28
C SER A 130 28.04 -0.92 3.36
N THR A 131 27.15 -0.73 2.39
CA THR A 131 26.12 0.31 2.37
C THR A 131 24.71 -0.25 2.58
N ILE A 132 24.54 -1.54 2.88
CA ILE A 132 23.24 -2.13 3.23
C ILE A 132 22.94 -1.84 4.71
N ARG A 133 21.76 -1.28 5.00
CA ARG A 133 21.33 -0.98 6.36
C ARG A 133 20.85 -2.24 7.05
N LYS A 134 21.63 -2.74 8.03
CA LYS A 134 21.26 -3.91 8.85
C LYS A 134 20.47 -3.57 10.12
N LYS A 135 20.69 -2.38 10.69
CA LYS A 135 20.05 -1.96 11.94
C LYS A 135 18.80 -1.10 11.67
N PRO A 136 17.73 -1.24 12.46
CA PRO A 136 16.63 -0.29 12.47
C PRO A 136 17.09 1.15 12.72
N LEU A 137 16.31 2.12 12.26
CA LEU A 137 16.46 3.52 12.63
C LEU A 137 16.15 3.67 14.12
N ASP A 138 16.98 4.47 14.80
CA ASP A 138 16.76 4.91 16.17
C ASP A 138 15.73 6.05 16.16
N ILE A 139 14.49 5.70 16.54
CA ILE A 139 13.28 6.54 16.48
C ILE A 139 12.95 7.05 17.90
N ARG A 140 13.01 8.38 18.07
CA ARG A 140 12.71 9.07 19.33
C ARG A 140 11.96 10.39 19.07
N PRO A 141 11.15 10.89 20.02
CA PRO A 141 10.43 12.16 19.88
C PRO A 141 11.30 13.32 19.39
N GLU A 142 12.49 13.50 19.97
CA GLU A 142 13.40 14.60 19.62
C GLU A 142 13.72 14.60 18.12
N LYS A 143 13.97 13.43 17.52
CA LYS A 143 14.28 13.31 16.08
C LYS A 143 13.07 13.55 15.20
N ILE A 144 11.87 13.22 15.67
CA ILE A 144 10.62 13.39 14.93
C ILE A 144 10.23 14.88 14.89
N PHE A 145 10.32 15.57 16.03
CA PHE A 145 9.99 16.99 16.15
C PHE A 145 11.13 17.94 15.73
N CYS A 146 12.40 17.53 15.78
CA CYS A 146 13.51 18.38 15.30
C CYS A 146 13.48 18.56 13.78
N ARG A 147 13.48 19.82 13.34
CA ARG A 147 13.65 20.15 11.92
C ARG A 147 15.08 19.87 11.45
N ARG A 148 15.24 18.81 10.65
CA ARG A 148 16.48 18.52 9.90
C ARG A 148 16.21 18.58 8.39
N PRO A 149 17.02 19.30 7.59
CA PRO A 149 16.82 19.38 6.14
C PRO A 149 17.17 18.06 5.46
N LEU A 150 16.29 17.56 4.60
CA LEU A 150 16.50 16.32 3.85
C LEU A 150 17.78 16.40 2.98
N PRO A 151 18.77 15.50 3.17
CA PRO A 151 19.98 15.45 2.35
C PRO A 151 19.67 15.40 0.85
N ARG A 152 20.40 16.17 0.03
CA ARG A 152 20.11 16.36 -1.41
C ARG A 152 19.97 15.03 -2.17
N ARG A 153 20.79 14.03 -1.82
CA ARG A 153 20.77 12.67 -2.39
C ARG A 153 19.48 11.87 -2.18
N PHE A 154 18.65 12.23 -1.19
CA PHE A 154 17.39 11.54 -0.92
C PHE A 154 16.18 12.27 -1.52
N LYS A 155 16.35 13.51 -2.02
CA LYS A 155 15.28 14.26 -2.71
C LYS A 155 14.69 13.60 -3.97
N PRO A 156 15.45 12.88 -4.83
CA PRO A 156 14.87 12.25 -6.01
C PRO A 156 14.17 10.91 -5.72
N MET A 157 14.16 10.45 -4.46
CA MET A 157 13.56 9.15 -4.13
C MET A 157 12.04 9.14 -4.43
N PRO A 158 11.51 8.06 -5.02
CA PRO A 158 10.08 7.77 -4.95
C PRO A 158 9.69 7.55 -3.47
N GLU A 159 8.44 7.83 -3.12
CA GLU A 159 7.91 7.44 -1.81
C GLU A 159 7.77 5.90 -1.75
N PRO A 160 7.95 5.26 -0.58
CA PRO A 160 7.85 3.82 -0.48
C PRO A 160 6.38 3.40 -0.56
N ALA A 161 6.11 2.33 -1.29
CA ALA A 161 4.78 1.73 -1.30
C ALA A 161 4.40 1.17 0.08
N PHE A 162 3.09 1.11 0.33
CA PHE A 162 2.43 0.48 1.48
C PHE A 162 2.63 1.13 2.86
N VAL A 163 3.33 2.27 2.95
CA VAL A 163 3.52 2.97 4.24
C VAL A 163 2.20 3.41 4.86
N VAL A 164 1.30 4.02 4.08
CA VAL A 164 -0.04 4.46 4.56
C VAL A 164 -0.91 3.27 5.04
N PRO A 165 -1.19 2.22 4.26
CA PRO A 165 -2.01 1.09 4.74
C PRO A 165 -1.38 0.37 5.94
N THR A 166 -0.04 0.29 6.03
CA THR A 166 0.65 -0.24 7.22
C THR A 166 0.30 0.55 8.49
N VAL A 167 0.27 1.88 8.40
CA VAL A 167 -0.05 2.74 9.55
C VAL A 167 -1.52 2.63 9.93
N ILE A 168 -2.44 2.56 8.95
CA ILE A 168 -3.88 2.35 9.21
C ILE A 168 -4.09 1.04 9.97
N GLU A 169 -3.49 -0.04 9.48
CA GLU A 169 -3.53 -1.38 10.07
C GLU A 169 -2.95 -1.43 11.48
N ASP A 170 -1.77 -0.84 11.70
CA ASP A 170 -1.14 -0.80 13.02
C ASP A 170 -1.94 0.06 14.02
N LEU A 171 -2.50 1.21 13.58
CA LEU A 171 -3.39 2.04 14.40
C LEU A 171 -4.70 1.32 14.76
N LYS A 172 -5.22 0.46 13.88
CA LYS A 172 -6.42 -0.35 14.15
C LYS A 172 -6.16 -1.54 15.06
N TYR A 173 -5.05 -2.26 14.90
CA TYR A 173 -4.89 -3.59 15.50
C TYR A 173 -3.63 -3.82 16.33
N ARG A 174 -2.56 -3.03 16.15
CA ARG A 174 -1.25 -3.35 16.75
C ARG A 174 -1.00 -2.66 18.08
N TRP A 175 -1.35 -1.39 18.23
CA TRP A 175 -0.88 -0.57 19.36
C TRP A 175 -1.66 -0.81 20.66
N SER A 176 -1.69 -2.07 21.11
CA SER A 176 -2.06 -2.41 22.49
C SER A 176 -1.04 -1.83 23.48
N PRO A 177 -1.38 -1.66 24.77
CA PRO A 177 -0.44 -1.16 25.78
C PRO A 177 0.90 -1.91 25.80
N GLU A 178 0.88 -3.23 25.59
CA GLU A 178 2.07 -4.09 25.60
C GLU A 178 3.01 -3.86 24.41
N GLU A 179 2.48 -3.85 23.18
CA GLU A 179 3.27 -3.57 21.96
C GLU A 179 3.81 -2.14 21.97
N VAL A 180 3.05 -1.19 22.53
CA VAL A 180 3.52 0.18 22.73
C VAL A 180 4.69 0.22 23.72
N LEU A 181 4.57 -0.40 24.90
CA LEU A 181 5.66 -0.48 25.89
C LEU A 181 6.94 -1.08 25.28
N LYS A 182 6.79 -2.20 24.57
CA LYS A 182 7.87 -2.89 23.84
C LYS A 182 8.53 -2.01 22.78
N CYS A 183 7.78 -1.17 22.07
CA CYS A 183 8.32 -0.23 21.07
C CYS A 183 8.81 1.10 21.67
N THR A 184 8.59 1.35 22.96
CA THR A 184 9.00 2.59 23.67
C THR A 184 10.01 2.33 24.80
N VAL A 185 10.62 1.14 24.89
CA VAL A 185 11.70 0.81 25.85
C VAL A 185 12.85 1.83 25.84
N GLY A 186 13.18 2.39 24.68
CA GLY A 186 14.20 3.43 24.52
C GLY A 186 13.77 4.86 24.80
N VAL A 187 12.52 5.09 25.24
CA VAL A 187 11.91 6.42 25.46
C VAL A 187 11.06 6.41 26.74
N PRO A 188 11.68 6.43 27.94
CA PRO A 188 10.99 6.29 29.23
C PRO A 188 9.88 7.34 29.47
N GLU A 189 10.00 8.51 28.85
CA GLU A 189 9.04 9.61 28.95
C GLU A 189 7.65 9.21 28.44
N LEU A 190 7.58 8.37 27.39
CA LEU A 190 6.31 7.91 26.80
C LEU A 190 5.67 6.75 27.57
N GLN A 191 6.44 6.00 28.35
CA GLN A 191 5.92 4.87 29.13
C GLN A 191 4.96 5.35 30.23
N LYS A 192 5.24 6.51 30.85
CA LYS A 192 4.38 7.15 31.86
C LYS A 192 2.99 7.53 31.33
N VAL A 193 2.81 7.69 30.01
CA VAL A 193 1.53 8.04 29.37
C VAL A 193 0.55 6.86 29.38
N ILE A 194 1.03 5.64 29.58
CA ILE A 194 0.24 4.40 29.46
C ILE A 194 -0.38 4.04 30.83
N THR A 195 -1.09 4.98 31.44
CA THR A 195 -1.85 4.73 32.68
C THR A 195 -3.26 4.22 32.38
N ALA A 196 -3.48 2.93 32.68
CA ALA A 196 -4.78 2.30 32.89
C ALA A 196 -5.82 2.40 31.74
N GLY A 197 -5.68 1.53 30.74
CA GLY A 197 -6.75 1.15 29.82
C GLY A 197 -6.76 -0.37 29.62
N GLY A 198 -7.56 -1.08 30.42
CA GLY A 198 -7.64 -2.54 30.40
C GLY A 198 -8.51 -3.08 29.26
N ASN A 199 -8.01 -2.98 28.03
CA ASN A 199 -8.65 -3.54 26.84
C ASN A 199 -7.56 -4.10 25.92
N ASP A 200 -7.76 -5.30 25.38
CA ASP A 200 -6.71 -6.04 24.63
C ASP A 200 -6.39 -5.43 23.24
N GLY A 201 -7.22 -4.51 22.78
CA GLY A 201 -7.13 -3.86 21.47
C GLY A 201 -6.17 -2.66 21.40
N SER A 202 -5.99 -2.14 20.18
CA SER A 202 -5.18 -0.94 19.94
C SER A 202 -5.79 0.31 20.56
N ILE A 203 -4.98 1.09 21.29
CA ILE A 203 -5.41 2.33 21.96
C ILE A 203 -5.82 3.45 20.99
N PHE A 204 -5.63 3.27 19.68
CA PHE A 204 -6.00 4.22 18.62
C PHE A 204 -7.13 3.72 17.70
N ALA A 205 -7.68 2.52 17.95
CA ALA A 205 -8.60 1.84 17.02
C ALA A 205 -9.90 2.63 16.76
N GLU A 206 -10.51 3.20 17.80
CA GLU A 206 -11.81 3.90 17.74
C GLU A 206 -11.70 5.30 17.09
N ILE A 207 -10.55 5.95 17.25
CA ILE A 207 -10.30 7.29 16.69
C ILE A 207 -9.73 7.24 15.26
N THR A 208 -9.29 6.08 14.78
CA THR A 208 -8.75 5.91 13.42
C THR A 208 -9.85 5.54 12.44
N GLU A 209 -9.93 6.17 11.27
CA GLU A 209 -11.02 5.95 10.33
C GLU A 209 -10.60 6.13 8.86
N VAL A 210 -10.95 5.18 8.00
CA VAL A 210 -10.80 5.29 6.54
C VAL A 210 -12.13 5.77 5.97
N VAL A 211 -12.16 6.98 5.41
CA VAL A 211 -13.40 7.66 5.06
C VAL A 211 -13.80 7.40 3.59
N PRO A 212 -15.10 7.35 3.23
CA PRO A 212 -15.54 7.15 1.84
C PRO A 212 -15.39 8.43 1.00
N GLY A 213 -14.17 8.95 0.94
CA GLY A 213 -13.81 10.24 0.35
C GLY A 213 -12.33 10.58 0.60
N GLU A 214 -12.02 11.87 0.55
CA GLU A 214 -10.72 12.45 0.93
C GLU A 214 -10.73 12.85 2.41
N ALA A 215 -9.64 12.59 3.12
CA ALA A 215 -9.51 12.87 4.55
C ALA A 215 -9.70 14.37 4.89
N ASP A 216 -9.28 15.27 3.98
CA ASP A 216 -9.39 16.73 4.13
C ASP A 216 -10.82 17.18 4.44
N VAL A 217 -11.82 16.62 3.75
CA VAL A 217 -13.24 16.98 3.92
C VAL A 217 -13.73 16.63 5.33
N TYR A 218 -13.37 15.43 5.82
CA TYR A 218 -13.78 14.94 7.13
C TYR A 218 -13.02 15.64 8.26
N CYS A 219 -11.75 15.99 8.03
CA CYS A 219 -10.98 16.86 8.94
C CYS A 219 -11.63 18.25 9.07
N ALA A 220 -12.09 18.84 7.95
CA ALA A 220 -12.76 20.14 7.95
C ALA A 220 -14.10 20.11 8.72
N ILE A 221 -14.95 19.10 8.44
CA ILE A 221 -16.22 18.90 9.16
C ILE A 221 -15.96 18.73 10.66
N ALA A 222 -15.04 17.84 11.05
CA ALA A 222 -14.72 17.63 12.46
C ALA A 222 -14.18 18.90 13.14
N ALA A 223 -13.31 19.68 12.48
CA ALA A 223 -12.79 20.93 13.02
C ALA A 223 -13.87 22.01 13.17
N ARG A 224 -14.81 22.10 12.23
CA ARG A 224 -15.95 23.02 12.30
C ARG A 224 -16.90 22.65 13.44
N ASP A 225 -17.22 21.37 13.57
CA ASP A 225 -18.25 20.89 14.50
C ASP A 225 -17.74 20.83 15.96
N SER A 226 -16.44 20.59 16.17
CA SER A 226 -15.79 20.53 17.50
C SER A 226 -14.99 21.79 17.88
N GLY A 227 -14.69 22.67 16.93
CA GLY A 227 -13.78 23.81 17.11
C GLY A 227 -12.30 23.45 17.27
N CYS A 228 -11.89 22.21 16.94
CA CYS A 228 -10.52 21.75 17.11
C CYS A 228 -9.55 22.23 16.01
N ALA A 229 -8.25 22.01 16.21
CA ALA A 229 -7.23 22.31 15.20
C ALA A 229 -6.93 21.10 14.30
N VAL A 230 -6.83 21.31 12.99
CA VAL A 230 -6.42 20.28 12.03
C VAL A 230 -4.90 20.18 11.97
N LEU A 231 -4.33 19.02 12.30
CA LEU A 231 -2.93 18.68 12.04
C LEU A 231 -2.81 18.13 10.62
N THR A 232 -2.18 18.88 9.71
CA THR A 232 -2.05 18.50 8.29
C THR A 232 -0.72 18.98 7.66
N GLY A 233 -0.38 18.43 6.49
CA GLY A 233 0.65 18.94 5.59
C GLY A 233 0.10 19.59 4.32
N ASP A 234 -1.21 19.66 4.12
CA ASP A 234 -1.87 20.28 2.98
C ASP A 234 -2.42 21.68 3.33
N SER A 235 -2.19 22.65 2.43
CA SER A 235 -2.67 24.02 2.58
C SER A 235 -4.13 24.20 2.15
N ASP A 236 -4.70 23.22 1.44
CA ASP A 236 -6.06 23.28 0.91
C ASP A 236 -7.10 23.20 2.03
N LEU A 237 -6.76 22.58 3.16
CA LEU A 237 -7.53 22.61 4.41
C LEU A 237 -7.79 24.02 4.97
N LEU A 238 -6.99 25.04 4.61
CA LEU A 238 -7.29 26.43 4.97
C LEU A 238 -8.45 27.04 4.14
N VAL A 239 -8.84 26.41 3.03
CA VAL A 239 -9.89 26.89 2.11
C VAL A 239 -11.27 26.35 2.49
N HIS A 240 -11.34 25.16 3.10
CA HIS A 240 -12.58 24.62 3.64
C HIS A 240 -13.14 25.50 4.77
N ASP A 241 -14.45 25.38 5.01
CA ASP A 241 -15.07 25.99 6.19
C ASP A 241 -14.73 25.18 7.45
N LEU A 242 -13.81 25.71 8.25
CA LEU A 242 -13.42 25.17 9.56
C LEU A 242 -14.24 25.79 10.71
N GLY A 243 -15.28 26.56 10.41
CA GLY A 243 -16.04 27.30 11.41
C GLY A 243 -15.26 28.48 12.03
N PRO A 244 -15.79 29.08 13.11
CA PRO A 244 -15.23 30.28 13.71
C PRO A 244 -13.96 30.02 14.54
N GLU A 245 -13.90 28.89 15.25
CA GLU A 245 -12.80 28.54 16.15
C GLU A 245 -11.79 27.55 15.55
N GLY A 246 -12.20 26.76 14.55
CA GLY A 246 -11.34 25.79 13.88
C GLY A 246 -10.14 26.44 13.20
N SER A 247 -9.06 25.68 13.12
CA SER A 247 -7.75 26.18 12.71
C SER A 247 -6.92 25.10 12.03
N VAL A 248 -5.83 25.51 11.38
CA VAL A 248 -4.84 24.59 10.81
C VAL A 248 -3.50 24.78 11.51
N ILE A 249 -2.88 23.67 11.88
CA ILE A 249 -1.51 23.60 12.36
C ILE A 249 -0.74 22.72 11.37
N PHE A 250 0.28 23.30 10.74
CA PHE A 250 1.09 22.52 9.81
C PHE A 250 2.04 21.58 10.57
N LEU A 251 2.05 20.31 10.18
CA LEU A 251 2.92 19.27 10.76
C LEU A 251 4.40 19.66 10.70
N ASP A 252 4.83 20.37 9.65
CA ASP A 252 6.22 20.82 9.51
C ASP A 252 6.62 21.91 10.52
N SER A 253 5.64 22.54 11.18
CA SER A 253 5.78 23.56 12.23
C SER A 253 5.85 22.99 13.65
N LEU A 254 5.55 21.70 13.83
CA LEU A 254 5.69 21.01 15.12
C LEU A 254 7.16 20.94 15.51
N GLU A 255 7.47 21.42 16.71
CA GLU A 255 8.79 21.46 17.30
C GLU A 255 8.71 21.16 18.81
N THR A 256 9.72 20.48 19.35
CA THR A 256 9.94 20.45 20.80
C THR A 256 10.27 21.84 21.30
N GLY A 257 9.51 22.33 22.28
CA GLY A 257 9.83 23.55 23.01
C GLY A 257 10.78 23.32 24.18
N GLY A 258 11.35 24.40 24.71
CA GLY A 258 11.65 24.43 26.14
C GLY A 258 10.37 24.64 26.94
N PRO A 259 10.40 24.59 28.29
CA PRO A 259 9.24 24.91 29.10
C PRO A 259 8.59 26.25 28.69
N PRO A 260 7.26 26.41 28.79
CA PRO A 260 6.61 27.66 28.48
C PRO A 260 7.20 28.80 29.33
N PRO A 261 7.13 30.08 28.90
CA PRO A 261 7.99 31.15 29.43
C PRO A 261 7.93 31.41 30.96
N ASN A 262 6.91 30.87 31.64
CA ASN A 262 6.67 31.04 33.07
C ASN A 262 6.94 29.76 33.89
N ASP A 263 7.21 28.60 33.26
CA ASP A 263 7.61 27.34 33.93
C ASP A 263 9.11 27.34 34.26
N THR A 264 9.57 28.38 34.95
CA THR A 264 11.00 28.51 35.29
C THR A 264 11.33 27.79 36.59
N LEU A 265 11.78 26.54 36.44
CA LEU A 265 12.58 25.76 37.39
C LEU A 265 11.97 25.49 38.78
N VAL A 266 11.64 24.21 39.00
CA VAL A 266 11.53 23.60 40.33
C VAL A 266 12.82 23.86 41.13
N VAL A 267 12.66 24.05 42.44
CA VAL A 267 13.74 24.26 43.41
C VAL A 267 14.81 23.16 43.30
N ALA A 268 16.08 23.53 43.44
CA ALA A 268 17.26 22.76 43.03
C ALA A 268 17.53 21.41 43.75
N ASP A 269 16.63 20.94 44.62
CA ASP A 269 16.80 19.77 45.48
C ASP A 269 15.76 18.64 45.23
N THR A 270 14.96 18.72 44.17
CA THR A 270 14.03 17.65 43.76
C THR A 270 14.42 17.12 42.38
N GLU A 271 14.60 15.80 42.24
CA GLU A 271 14.66 15.12 40.94
C GLU A 271 13.48 15.58 40.07
N PRO A 272 13.69 16.09 38.84
CA PRO A 272 12.61 16.57 38.01
C PRO A 272 11.72 15.40 37.60
N ASP A 273 10.44 15.44 37.97
CA ASP A 273 9.49 14.42 37.54
C ASP A 273 9.42 14.44 36.00
N SER A 274 9.79 13.31 35.39
CA SER A 274 10.08 13.19 33.96
C SER A 274 8.87 13.48 33.04
N ALA A 275 7.69 13.71 33.62
CA ALA A 275 6.53 14.25 32.91
C ALA A 275 6.72 15.70 32.41
N SER A 276 7.65 16.48 32.99
CA SER A 276 7.90 17.88 32.62
C SER A 276 8.73 18.08 31.33
N ILE A 277 9.02 17.04 30.56
CA ILE A 277 10.09 17.07 29.54
C ILE A 277 9.58 17.37 28.12
N ILE A 278 8.42 16.82 27.70
CA ILE A 278 7.95 16.95 26.32
C ILE A 278 6.95 18.09 26.22
N SER A 279 7.39 19.28 25.83
CA SER A 279 6.50 20.37 25.40
C SER A 279 6.52 20.48 23.87
N ILE A 280 5.36 20.62 23.24
CA ILE A 280 5.27 20.79 21.77
C ILE A 280 4.73 22.18 21.45
N ARG A 281 5.53 22.94 20.69
CA ARG A 281 5.11 24.22 20.10
C ARG A 281 4.80 24.05 18.63
N ALA A 282 3.90 24.87 18.12
CA ALA A 282 3.46 24.82 16.72
C ALA A 282 3.09 26.22 16.19
N THR A 283 2.84 26.32 14.88
CA THR A 283 2.29 27.53 14.25
C THR A 283 0.84 27.28 13.81
N GLU A 284 -0.11 27.96 14.45
CA GLU A 284 -1.54 27.92 14.11
C GLU A 284 -1.89 29.01 13.10
N LEU A 285 -2.75 28.67 12.14
CA LEU A 285 -3.39 29.59 11.21
C LEU A 285 -4.92 29.43 11.29
N ARG A 286 -5.61 30.52 11.63
CA ARG A 286 -7.08 30.62 11.51
C ARG A 286 -7.47 31.40 10.26
N PRO A 287 -8.14 30.80 9.26
CA PRO A 287 -8.53 31.47 8.02
C PRO A 287 -9.23 32.81 8.22
N ALA A 288 -10.21 32.87 9.15
CA ALA A 288 -10.95 34.08 9.47
C ALA A 288 -10.09 35.21 10.06
N ILE A 289 -9.18 34.89 10.99
CA ILE A 289 -8.26 35.88 11.59
C ILE A 289 -7.27 36.38 10.54
N VAL A 290 -6.74 35.50 9.70
CA VAL A 290 -5.81 35.84 8.62
C VAL A 290 -6.47 36.74 7.58
N ALA A 291 -7.69 36.41 7.12
CA ALA A 291 -8.45 37.26 6.21
C ALA A 291 -8.70 38.66 6.80
N LYS A 292 -9.10 38.74 8.07
CA LYS A 292 -9.30 40.00 8.79
C LYS A 292 -8.00 40.82 8.92
N LYS A 293 -6.88 40.19 9.30
CA LYS A 293 -5.55 40.85 9.37
C LYS A 293 -5.09 41.40 8.02
N LEU A 294 -5.38 40.69 6.93
CA LEU A 294 -5.03 41.12 5.57
C LEU A 294 -6.03 42.13 4.98
N GLY A 295 -7.22 42.27 5.58
CA GLY A 295 -8.31 43.11 5.11
C GLY A 295 -9.01 42.56 3.86
N VAL A 296 -9.06 41.24 3.69
CA VAL A 296 -9.72 40.55 2.57
C VAL A 296 -11.10 40.07 3.01
N SER A 297 -12.10 40.12 2.13
CA SER A 297 -13.49 39.73 2.45
C SER A 297 -13.67 38.25 2.76
N SER A 298 -12.90 37.37 2.10
CA SER A 298 -13.02 35.92 2.20
C SER A 298 -11.65 35.26 2.02
N PHE A 299 -11.35 34.23 2.81
CA PHE A 299 -10.10 33.48 2.68
C PHE A 299 -10.03 32.64 1.38
N PRO A 300 -11.08 31.87 1.00
CA PRO A 300 -11.14 31.23 -0.32
C PRO A 300 -10.88 32.16 -1.51
N ARG A 301 -11.31 33.44 -1.43
CA ARG A 301 -11.01 34.46 -2.44
C ARG A 301 -9.51 34.72 -2.58
N LEU A 302 -8.78 34.80 -1.46
CA LEU A 302 -7.33 34.93 -1.43
C LEU A 302 -6.64 33.68 -2.00
N ALA A 303 -7.06 32.50 -1.56
CA ALA A 303 -6.51 31.21 -2.00
C ALA A 303 -6.66 30.99 -3.51
N TYR A 304 -7.82 31.33 -4.08
CA TYR A 304 -8.04 31.30 -5.54
C TYR A 304 -7.10 32.25 -6.30
N GLU A 305 -6.84 33.45 -5.79
CA GLU A 305 -5.90 34.39 -6.44
C GLU A 305 -4.45 33.86 -6.43
N VAL A 306 -4.04 33.15 -5.36
CA VAL A 306 -2.76 32.41 -5.32
C VAL A 306 -2.75 31.25 -6.31
N LYS A 307 -3.81 30.43 -6.38
CA LYS A 307 -3.94 29.30 -7.35
C LYS A 307 -3.90 29.82 -8.80
N ARG A 308 -4.50 30.99 -9.06
CA ARG A 308 -4.56 31.65 -10.38
C ARG A 308 -3.21 32.23 -10.84
N ASP A 309 -2.46 32.86 -9.95
CA ASP A 309 -1.20 33.54 -10.29
C ASP A 309 -0.14 33.37 -9.20
N SER A 310 0.32 32.13 -9.06
CA SER A 310 1.35 31.71 -8.08
C SER A 310 2.73 32.36 -8.26
N ARG A 311 2.92 33.30 -9.21
CA ARG A 311 4.16 34.08 -9.40
C ARG A 311 3.99 35.57 -9.11
N ALA A 312 2.78 36.06 -8.87
CA ALA A 312 2.56 37.43 -8.46
C ALA A 312 3.13 37.72 -7.06
N SER A 313 3.44 38.99 -6.80
CA SER A 313 3.80 39.42 -5.44
C SER A 313 2.58 39.30 -4.52
N PHE A 314 2.81 38.95 -3.25
CA PHE A 314 1.72 38.76 -2.29
C PHE A 314 0.86 40.02 -2.11
N ALA A 315 1.49 41.21 -2.19
CA ALA A 315 0.77 42.49 -2.20
C ALA A 315 -0.21 42.61 -3.39
N ALA A 316 0.19 42.21 -4.60
CA ALA A 316 -0.69 42.22 -5.77
C ALA A 316 -1.83 41.19 -5.65
N ILE A 317 -1.55 40.03 -5.07
CA ILE A 317 -2.55 38.99 -4.77
C ILE A 317 -3.60 39.53 -3.78
N ILE A 318 -3.17 40.16 -2.68
CA ILE A 318 -4.06 40.79 -1.70
C ILE A 318 -4.92 41.89 -2.34
N GLN A 319 -4.34 42.75 -3.19
CA GLN A 319 -5.11 43.80 -3.89
C GLN A 319 -6.17 43.21 -4.84
N ARG A 320 -5.86 42.11 -5.55
CA ARG A 320 -6.84 41.39 -6.38
C ARG A 320 -7.94 40.71 -5.55
N ALA A 321 -7.60 40.19 -4.38
CA ALA A 321 -8.55 39.59 -3.45
C ALA A 321 -9.46 40.63 -2.77
N LYS A 322 -9.00 41.89 -2.64
CA LYS A 322 -9.77 43.06 -2.18
C LYS A 322 -10.65 43.71 -3.28
N GLY A 323 -10.44 43.36 -4.55
CA GLY A 323 -11.22 43.90 -5.66
C GLY A 323 -12.69 43.45 -5.64
N ASN A 324 -13.52 44.11 -6.46
CA ASN A 324 -14.99 43.96 -6.47
C ASN A 324 -15.46 42.49 -6.40
N ALA A 325 -16.07 42.11 -5.27
CA ALA A 325 -16.47 40.74 -4.96
C ALA A 325 -17.49 40.19 -5.97
N ASP A 326 -18.57 40.95 -6.21
CA ASP A 326 -19.71 40.58 -7.06
C ASP A 326 -19.35 40.06 -8.46
N VAL A 327 -18.27 40.61 -9.04
CA VAL A 327 -17.82 40.27 -10.41
C VAL A 327 -17.08 38.93 -10.43
N VAL A 328 -16.37 38.59 -9.35
CA VAL A 328 -15.56 37.37 -9.28
C VAL A 328 -16.30 36.23 -8.60
N GLU A 329 -17.22 36.50 -7.69
CA GLU A 329 -18.16 35.51 -7.14
C GLU A 329 -19.07 34.92 -8.23
N LYS A 330 -19.42 35.72 -9.25
CA LYS A 330 -20.14 35.27 -10.45
C LYS A 330 -19.25 34.63 -11.53
N ASN A 331 -17.93 34.50 -11.30
CA ASN A 331 -17.01 33.94 -12.28
C ASN A 331 -17.05 32.40 -12.22
N ALA A 332 -17.42 31.75 -13.34
CA ALA A 332 -17.48 30.30 -13.45
C ALA A 332 -16.19 29.57 -12.99
N LYS A 333 -15.00 30.17 -13.18
CA LYS A 333 -13.73 29.59 -12.71
C LYS A 333 -13.55 29.65 -11.19
N TYR A 334 -14.13 30.65 -10.53
CA TYR A 334 -14.12 30.76 -9.07
C TYR A 334 -15.19 29.86 -8.44
N ILE A 335 -16.39 29.80 -9.03
CA ILE A 335 -17.44 28.85 -8.62
C ILE A 335 -16.95 27.40 -8.75
N SER A 336 -16.31 27.06 -9.88
CA SER A 336 -15.70 25.73 -10.08
C SER A 336 -14.53 25.45 -9.14
N PHE A 337 -13.89 26.47 -8.57
CA PHE A 337 -12.87 26.31 -7.53
C PHE A 337 -13.52 26.07 -6.17
N LEU A 338 -14.52 26.86 -5.79
CA LEU A 338 -15.23 26.69 -4.52
C LEU A 338 -15.96 25.35 -4.41
N LYS A 339 -16.45 24.80 -5.53
CA LYS A 339 -17.08 23.46 -5.55
C LYS A 339 -16.14 22.33 -5.10
N GLU A 340 -14.82 22.51 -5.16
CA GLU A 340 -13.84 21.55 -4.62
C GLU A 340 -13.82 21.52 -3.07
N TYR A 341 -14.39 22.54 -2.41
CA TYR A 341 -14.36 22.74 -0.95
C TYR A 341 -15.76 22.78 -0.30
N ASP A 342 -16.82 22.51 -1.08
CA ASP A 342 -18.20 22.50 -0.60
C ASP A 342 -18.46 21.25 0.27
N LEU A 343 -18.85 21.47 1.52
CA LEU A 343 -19.09 20.39 2.50
C LEU A 343 -20.52 19.83 2.39
N SER A 344 -21.46 20.53 1.75
CA SER A 344 -22.90 20.20 1.78
C SER A 344 -23.24 18.87 1.09
N ASP A 345 -22.57 18.56 -0.03
CA ASP A 345 -22.68 17.26 -0.72
C ASP A 345 -22.23 16.08 0.20
N HIS A 346 -21.34 16.34 1.16
CA HIS A 346 -20.81 15.33 2.09
C HIS A 346 -21.62 15.22 3.39
N GLU A 347 -22.22 16.30 3.89
CA GLU A 347 -23.09 16.27 5.09
C GLU A 347 -24.30 15.34 4.93
N ALA A 348 -24.91 15.33 3.73
CA ALA A 348 -25.98 14.40 3.39
C ALA A 348 -25.49 12.94 3.39
N ALA A 349 -24.26 12.70 2.92
CA ALA A 349 -23.61 11.39 2.90
C ALA A 349 -23.09 10.93 4.27
N THR A 350 -23.03 11.83 5.27
CA THR A 350 -22.74 11.50 6.68
C THR A 350 -24.02 11.32 7.49
N SER A 351 -25.05 12.13 7.25
CA SER A 351 -26.32 12.13 8.01
C SER A 351 -27.33 11.07 7.53
N GLY A 352 -27.30 10.70 6.25
CA GLY A 352 -28.21 9.71 5.66
C GLY A 352 -27.65 8.28 5.60
N SER A 353 -26.53 8.01 6.28
CA SER A 353 -25.63 6.94 5.86
C SER A 353 -25.74 5.66 6.67
N MET A 354 -26.32 4.65 6.01
CA MET A 354 -26.23 3.22 6.34
C MET A 354 -24.78 2.67 6.30
N TRP A 355 -23.79 3.54 6.04
CA TRP A 355 -22.36 3.22 5.92
C TRP A 355 -21.63 2.99 7.26
N THR A 356 -22.09 3.56 8.36
CA THR A 356 -21.41 3.46 9.67
C THR A 356 -21.99 2.39 10.60
N SER A 357 -23.26 2.04 10.44
CA SER A 357 -23.98 1.17 11.39
C SER A 357 -23.93 -0.32 11.09
N SER A 358 -23.62 -0.72 9.85
CA SER A 358 -23.83 -2.11 9.37
C SER A 358 -22.82 -2.62 8.32
N ASN A 359 -21.69 -1.93 8.13
CA ASN A 359 -20.92 -2.01 6.88
C ASN A 359 -19.56 -2.72 7.02
N PRO A 360 -19.20 -3.70 6.14
CA PRO A 360 -17.89 -4.36 6.16
C PRO A 360 -16.68 -3.43 5.99
N THR A 361 -16.89 -2.20 5.51
CA THR A 361 -15.82 -1.20 5.30
C THR A 361 -15.15 -0.73 6.59
N ALA A 362 -15.78 -0.92 7.76
CA ALA A 362 -15.12 -0.69 9.07
C ALA A 362 -13.94 -1.65 9.33
N VAL A 363 -13.86 -2.76 8.58
CA VAL A 363 -12.77 -3.77 8.63
C VAL A 363 -11.71 -3.54 7.54
N ILE A 364 -12.00 -2.75 6.50
CA ILE A 364 -11.09 -2.57 5.36
C ILE A 364 -9.97 -1.58 5.73
N THR A 365 -8.77 -2.13 5.95
CA THR A 365 -7.57 -1.34 6.26
C THR A 365 -6.82 -0.82 5.04
N ASP A 366 -7.05 -1.37 3.85
CA ASP A 366 -6.38 -0.92 2.63
C ASP A 366 -7.17 0.19 1.88
N PRO A 367 -6.59 1.39 1.67
CA PRO A 367 -7.24 2.48 0.92
C PRO A 367 -7.58 2.17 -0.53
N LYS A 368 -6.91 1.22 -1.20
CA LYS A 368 -7.20 0.83 -2.59
C LYS A 368 -8.36 -0.14 -2.66
N LEU A 369 -8.50 -1.00 -1.66
CA LEU A 369 -9.69 -1.82 -1.53
C LEU A 369 -10.91 -0.96 -1.14
N SER A 370 -10.77 -0.03 -0.19
CA SER A 370 -11.81 0.96 0.14
C SER A 370 -12.28 1.75 -1.10
N GLU A 371 -11.33 2.20 -1.93
CA GLU A 371 -11.61 2.91 -3.19
C GLU A 371 -12.32 2.03 -4.22
N LEU A 372 -12.03 0.73 -4.24
CA LEU A 372 -12.73 -0.23 -5.09
C LEU A 372 -14.17 -0.44 -4.61
N TYR A 373 -14.40 -0.69 -3.32
CA TYR A 373 -15.75 -0.82 -2.76
C TYR A 373 -16.61 0.44 -2.98
N ALA A 374 -16.03 1.63 -2.83
CA ALA A 374 -16.73 2.88 -3.11
C ALA A 374 -17.25 2.98 -4.55
N GLN A 375 -16.56 2.39 -5.54
CA GLN A 375 -17.01 2.37 -6.95
C GLN A 375 -18.15 1.37 -7.22
N TYR A 376 -18.44 0.46 -6.29
CA TYR A 376 -19.60 -0.43 -6.33
C TYR A 376 -20.79 0.12 -5.53
N GLU A 377 -20.54 0.70 -4.36
CA GLU A 377 -21.58 1.12 -3.41
C GLU A 377 -22.06 2.57 -3.61
N LEU A 378 -21.20 3.47 -4.12
CA LEU A 378 -21.46 4.92 -4.10
C LEU A 378 -21.56 5.51 -5.53
N PRO A 379 -22.75 6.03 -5.94
CA PRO A 379 -22.95 6.63 -7.26
C PRO A 379 -21.95 7.73 -7.65
N ALA A 380 -21.42 8.49 -6.68
CA ALA A 380 -20.47 9.57 -6.90
C ALA A 380 -19.10 9.12 -7.47
N PHE A 381 -18.76 7.84 -7.34
CA PHE A 381 -17.47 7.28 -7.78
C PHE A 381 -17.58 6.37 -9.01
N THR A 382 -18.78 6.13 -9.55
CA THR A 382 -19.01 5.27 -10.73
C THR A 382 -19.44 6.07 -11.95
N VAL A 383 -18.93 5.69 -13.12
CA VAL A 383 -19.42 6.14 -14.43
C VAL A 383 -20.17 4.99 -15.09
N SER A 384 -21.34 5.27 -15.68
CA SER A 384 -22.14 4.23 -16.35
C SER A 384 -21.38 3.62 -17.53
N GLY A 385 -21.35 2.30 -17.62
CA GLY A 385 -20.60 1.55 -18.64
C GLY A 385 -19.07 1.51 -18.44
N GLU A 386 -18.52 2.13 -17.38
CA GLU A 386 -17.10 2.05 -17.07
C GLU A 386 -16.82 0.94 -16.03
N GLY A 387 -15.73 0.19 -16.27
CA GLY A 387 -15.19 -0.75 -15.29
C GLY A 387 -14.67 -0.04 -14.03
N ALA A 388 -14.50 -0.76 -12.92
CA ALA A 388 -13.97 -0.14 -11.70
C ALA A 388 -12.44 0.04 -11.80
N HIS A 389 -11.90 1.14 -11.27
CA HIS A 389 -10.49 1.51 -11.41
C HIS A 389 -9.70 1.19 -10.15
N VAL A 390 -8.54 0.55 -10.31
CA VAL A 390 -7.55 0.36 -9.23
C VAL A 390 -6.23 1.01 -9.64
N TYR A 391 -5.62 1.78 -8.74
CA TYR A 391 -4.37 2.50 -9.00
C TYR A 391 -3.23 1.93 -8.15
N LEU A 392 -2.43 1.04 -8.75
CA LEU A 392 -1.37 0.33 -8.04
C LEU A 392 -0.17 1.25 -7.77
N GLN A 393 0.38 1.17 -6.56
CA GLN A 393 1.48 2.02 -6.11
C GLN A 393 2.77 1.71 -6.89
N ILE A 394 3.61 2.71 -7.16
CA ILE A 394 4.89 2.48 -7.86
C ILE A 394 5.86 1.80 -6.89
N LEU A 395 6.17 0.52 -7.14
CA LEU A 395 7.17 -0.21 -6.38
C LEU A 395 8.59 0.25 -6.74
N ILE A 396 9.54 0.11 -5.82
CA ILE A 396 10.96 0.32 -6.12
C ILE A 396 11.46 -0.95 -6.81
N GLU A 397 11.41 -0.92 -8.13
CA GLU A 397 11.70 -2.05 -9.02
C GLU A 397 12.60 -1.63 -10.18
N ARG A 398 13.23 -2.61 -10.85
CA ARG A 398 14.05 -2.37 -12.03
C ARG A 398 13.18 -1.97 -13.25
N HIS A 399 13.28 -0.71 -13.67
CA HIS A 399 12.34 -0.11 -14.64
C HIS A 399 12.40 -0.62 -16.10
N ASP A 400 13.46 -1.33 -16.50
CA ASP A 400 13.64 -1.89 -17.85
C ASP A 400 12.98 -3.27 -18.01
N ARG A 401 12.70 -3.98 -16.91
CA ARG A 401 11.97 -5.26 -16.88
C ARG A 401 10.44 -5.05 -16.90
N ARG A 402 9.71 -6.15 -17.10
CA ARG A 402 8.25 -6.26 -16.87
C ARG A 402 7.89 -5.71 -15.48
N ALA A 403 6.69 -5.17 -15.29
CA ALA A 403 6.29 -4.65 -13.97
C ALA A 403 6.11 -5.77 -12.96
N ALA A 404 6.66 -5.60 -11.76
CA ALA A 404 6.54 -6.55 -10.66
C ALA A 404 5.07 -6.88 -10.31
N TRP A 405 4.17 -5.92 -10.49
CA TRP A 405 2.72 -6.09 -10.34
C TRP A 405 2.09 -7.16 -11.23
N MET A 406 2.75 -7.55 -12.32
CA MET A 406 2.30 -8.65 -13.18
C MET A 406 2.36 -10.02 -12.48
N GLU A 407 3.25 -10.21 -11.50
CA GLU A 407 3.32 -11.52 -10.82
C GLU A 407 2.13 -11.76 -9.88
N GLY A 408 1.43 -10.71 -9.45
CA GLY A 408 0.22 -10.84 -8.64
C GLY A 408 -1.11 -10.73 -9.40
N SER A 409 -1.10 -10.64 -10.74
CA SER A 409 -2.32 -10.30 -11.51
C SER A 409 -3.47 -11.29 -11.29
N GLU A 410 -3.18 -12.59 -11.30
CA GLU A 410 -4.20 -13.62 -11.19
C GLU A 410 -4.86 -13.66 -9.81
N LEU A 411 -4.08 -13.41 -8.75
CA LEU A 411 -4.57 -13.32 -7.38
C LEU A 411 -5.50 -12.12 -7.19
N ARG A 412 -5.17 -10.96 -7.81
CA ARG A 412 -6.03 -9.77 -7.78
C ARG A 412 -7.27 -9.94 -8.67
N LEU A 413 -7.14 -10.53 -9.85
CA LEU A 413 -8.26 -10.88 -10.73
C LEU A 413 -9.26 -11.79 -10.00
N LEU A 414 -8.77 -12.82 -9.29
CA LEU A 414 -9.60 -13.68 -8.45
C LEU A 414 -10.32 -12.88 -7.36
N ALA A 415 -9.59 -12.05 -6.59
CA ALA A 415 -10.17 -11.20 -5.55
C ALA A 415 -11.25 -10.24 -6.11
N TYR A 416 -10.96 -9.53 -7.20
CA TYR A 416 -11.92 -8.61 -7.84
C TYR A 416 -13.15 -9.35 -8.37
N SER A 417 -13.01 -10.57 -8.85
CA SER A 417 -14.12 -11.38 -9.35
C SER A 417 -15.01 -11.86 -8.21
N LEU A 418 -14.43 -12.33 -7.10
CA LEU A 418 -15.18 -12.70 -5.89
C LEU A 418 -15.95 -11.50 -5.33
N LEU A 419 -15.33 -10.31 -5.27
CA LEU A 419 -16.00 -9.06 -4.88
C LEU A 419 -17.19 -8.76 -5.80
N ASN A 420 -16.99 -8.85 -7.12
CA ASN A 420 -18.02 -8.57 -8.13
C ASN A 420 -19.22 -9.54 -8.05
N LEU A 421 -18.96 -10.83 -7.78
CA LEU A 421 -20.01 -11.83 -7.62
C LEU A 421 -20.93 -11.53 -6.44
N GLY A 422 -20.42 -10.90 -5.38
CA GLY A 422 -21.20 -10.42 -4.22
C GLY A 422 -22.19 -9.27 -4.49
N TYR A 423 -22.30 -8.79 -5.74
CA TYR A 423 -23.30 -7.80 -6.17
C TYR A 423 -24.33 -8.39 -7.14
N PRO A 424 -25.55 -7.84 -7.23
CA PRO A 424 -26.56 -8.30 -8.18
C PRO A 424 -26.18 -7.98 -9.64
N ALA A 425 -26.63 -8.82 -10.56
CA ALA A 425 -26.39 -8.73 -12.00
C ALA A 425 -27.52 -7.99 -12.77
N GLY A 426 -27.27 -7.65 -14.04
CA GLY A 426 -28.23 -7.01 -14.97
C GLY A 426 -28.18 -5.48 -14.96
N ASP A 427 -29.04 -4.84 -15.75
CA ASP A 427 -29.02 -3.39 -16.03
C ASP A 427 -29.19 -2.46 -14.80
N LYS A 428 -29.68 -3.02 -13.68
CA LYS A 428 -29.81 -2.33 -12.38
C LYS A 428 -28.84 -2.85 -11.31
N GLY A 429 -27.98 -3.78 -11.68
CA GLY A 429 -26.97 -4.37 -10.82
C GLY A 429 -25.70 -3.51 -10.76
N ALA A 430 -24.93 -3.67 -9.68
CA ALA A 430 -23.64 -2.99 -9.53
C ALA A 430 -22.47 -3.77 -10.14
N ARG A 431 -22.71 -4.98 -10.68
CA ARG A 431 -21.67 -5.80 -11.34
C ARG A 431 -21.00 -5.03 -12.48
N LYS A 432 -19.68 -5.14 -12.53
CA LYS A 432 -18.80 -4.62 -13.59
C LYS A 432 -18.35 -5.76 -14.50
N GLU A 433 -18.05 -5.45 -15.76
CA GLU A 433 -17.45 -6.40 -16.70
C GLU A 433 -15.94 -6.57 -16.49
N ALA A 434 -15.26 -5.49 -16.06
CA ALA A 434 -13.82 -5.45 -15.89
C ALA A 434 -13.40 -4.56 -14.72
N VAL A 435 -12.23 -4.86 -14.13
CA VAL A 435 -11.44 -3.93 -13.32
C VAL A 435 -10.26 -3.42 -14.13
N ILE A 436 -10.01 -2.11 -14.08
CA ILE A 436 -8.98 -1.43 -14.85
C ILE A 436 -7.83 -1.06 -13.92
N GLU A 437 -6.75 -1.84 -13.95
CA GLU A 437 -5.54 -1.56 -13.17
C GLU A 437 -4.67 -0.52 -13.86
N HIS A 438 -4.35 0.56 -13.16
CA HIS A 438 -3.37 1.56 -13.58
C HIS A 438 -2.03 1.22 -12.95
N MET A 439 -1.07 0.81 -13.77
CA MET A 439 0.28 0.43 -13.33
C MET A 439 1.35 0.76 -14.38
N ARG A 440 2.62 0.55 -14.04
CA ARG A 440 3.74 0.71 -14.99
C ARG A 440 3.63 -0.33 -16.11
N LYS A 441 3.69 0.11 -17.38
CA LYS A 441 3.91 -0.76 -18.55
C LYS A 441 5.06 -0.18 -19.38
N GLY A 442 6.26 -0.74 -19.19
CA GLY A 442 7.49 -0.21 -19.77
C GLY A 442 7.78 1.22 -19.26
N ARG A 443 7.78 2.19 -20.18
CA ARG A 443 8.16 3.60 -19.92
C ARG A 443 6.99 4.54 -19.58
N ARG A 444 5.77 4.02 -19.38
CA ARG A 444 4.57 4.82 -19.05
C ARG A 444 3.73 4.15 -17.96
N ILE A 445 2.85 4.91 -17.32
CA ILE A 445 1.66 4.35 -16.68
C ILE A 445 0.65 3.96 -17.76
N ALA A 446 -0.02 2.81 -17.60
CA ALA A 446 -1.02 2.31 -18.52
C ALA A 446 -2.19 1.69 -17.75
N ALA A 447 -3.38 1.82 -18.33
CA ALA A 447 -4.58 1.08 -17.95
C ALA A 447 -4.47 -0.36 -18.49
N ILE A 448 -4.72 -1.34 -17.62
CA ILE A 448 -4.70 -2.78 -17.90
C ILE A 448 -6.07 -3.32 -17.51
N PRO A 449 -6.96 -3.60 -18.48
CA PRO A 449 -8.25 -4.19 -18.18
C PRO A 449 -8.08 -5.67 -17.78
N LEU A 450 -8.70 -6.04 -16.66
CA LEU A 450 -8.87 -7.41 -16.19
C LEU A 450 -10.35 -7.73 -16.30
N SER A 451 -10.72 -8.54 -17.30
CA SER A 451 -12.10 -9.05 -17.46
C SER A 451 -12.44 -9.95 -16.29
N LEU A 452 -13.55 -9.68 -15.61
CA LEU A 452 -13.90 -10.41 -14.38
C LEU A 452 -14.46 -11.79 -14.68
N LEU A 453 -14.12 -12.75 -13.82
CA LEU A 453 -14.40 -14.16 -14.02
C LEU A 453 -15.89 -14.46 -13.79
N ALA A 454 -16.41 -15.44 -14.55
CA ALA A 454 -17.69 -16.07 -14.23
C ALA A 454 -17.56 -16.94 -12.96
N GLU A 455 -18.67 -17.16 -12.26
CA GLU A 455 -18.71 -17.89 -10.98
C GLU A 455 -18.01 -19.25 -11.03
N LYS A 456 -18.30 -20.06 -12.05
CA LYS A 456 -17.65 -21.37 -12.25
C LYS A 456 -16.13 -21.27 -12.44
N GLU A 457 -15.66 -20.26 -13.15
CA GLU A 457 -14.23 -20.05 -13.38
C GLU A 457 -13.53 -19.53 -12.10
N ALA A 458 -14.22 -18.70 -11.32
CA ALA A 458 -13.75 -18.29 -9.99
C ALA A 458 -13.65 -19.50 -9.03
N GLU A 459 -14.63 -20.42 -9.04
CA GLU A 459 -14.54 -21.68 -8.28
C GLU A 459 -13.32 -22.51 -8.68
N GLU A 460 -13.12 -22.75 -9.98
CA GLU A 460 -12.02 -23.57 -10.49
C GLU A 460 -10.65 -22.96 -10.15
N ARG A 461 -10.48 -21.64 -10.32
CA ARG A 461 -9.24 -20.95 -9.95
C ARG A 461 -9.01 -20.87 -8.44
N LEU A 462 -10.06 -20.70 -7.63
CA LEU A 462 -9.96 -20.64 -6.16
C LEU A 462 -9.58 -22.01 -5.57
N ALA A 463 -10.20 -23.10 -6.03
CA ALA A 463 -9.87 -24.46 -5.61
C ALA A 463 -8.41 -24.82 -5.94
N ALA A 464 -7.94 -24.45 -7.13
CA ALA A 464 -6.56 -24.71 -7.54
C ALA A 464 -5.53 -23.81 -6.81
N PHE A 465 -5.91 -22.58 -6.42
CA PHE A 465 -5.12 -21.75 -5.51
C PHE A 465 -4.97 -22.39 -4.12
N VAL A 466 -6.07 -22.86 -3.52
CA VAL A 466 -6.04 -23.59 -2.24
C VAL A 466 -5.11 -24.80 -2.33
N GLN A 467 -5.26 -25.62 -3.37
CA GLN A 467 -4.40 -26.78 -3.60
C GLN A 467 -2.90 -26.41 -3.74
N GLN A 468 -2.60 -25.29 -4.42
CA GLN A 468 -1.22 -24.81 -4.58
C GLN A 468 -0.59 -24.41 -3.24
N VAL A 469 -1.32 -23.68 -2.40
CA VAL A 469 -0.82 -23.29 -1.06
C VAL A 469 -0.68 -24.52 -0.17
N THR A 470 -1.69 -25.39 -0.11
CA THR A 470 -1.63 -26.63 0.70
C THR A 470 -0.44 -27.50 0.31
N ARG A 471 -0.19 -27.71 -0.99
CA ARG A 471 1.01 -28.45 -1.45
C ARG A 471 2.31 -27.78 -0.98
N PHE A 472 2.40 -26.45 -1.06
CA PHE A 472 3.59 -25.73 -0.60
C PHE A 472 3.80 -25.90 0.91
N VAL A 473 2.74 -25.72 1.71
CA VAL A 473 2.78 -25.86 3.17
C VAL A 473 3.19 -27.28 3.56
N THR A 474 2.55 -28.32 3.01
CA THR A 474 2.92 -29.72 3.26
C THR A 474 4.39 -29.99 2.94
N SER A 475 4.88 -29.56 1.77
CA SER A 475 6.27 -29.80 1.37
C SER A 475 7.31 -29.03 2.20
N VAL A 476 6.90 -28.01 2.96
CA VAL A 476 7.77 -27.24 3.86
C VAL A 476 7.77 -27.80 5.29
N TYR A 477 6.69 -28.47 5.69
CA TYR A 477 6.49 -29.00 7.06
C TYR A 477 6.55 -30.53 7.18
N ASN A 478 6.81 -31.27 6.10
CA ASN A 478 7.12 -32.69 6.19
C ASN A 478 8.47 -32.89 6.91
N ASP A 479 8.43 -33.18 8.21
CA ASP A 479 9.45 -34.04 8.83
C ASP A 479 9.31 -35.46 8.23
N ASP A 480 10.43 -36.17 8.10
CA ASP A 480 10.42 -37.61 7.84
C ASP A 480 9.73 -38.32 9.01
N ASP A 481 8.65 -39.05 8.74
CA ASP A 481 7.99 -39.98 9.68
C ASP A 481 8.83 -41.27 9.83
N ASP A 482 10.08 -41.11 10.29
CA ASP A 482 10.92 -42.19 10.83
C ASP A 482 11.02 -41.94 12.35
N GLY A 483 10.13 -42.61 13.08
CA GLY A 483 9.71 -42.17 14.41
C GLY A 483 10.75 -42.29 15.53
N ASP A 484 10.68 -41.33 16.45
CA ASP A 484 10.80 -41.59 17.88
C ASP A 484 9.93 -40.55 18.63
N ASP A 485 8.85 -41.03 19.27
CA ASP A 485 7.96 -40.21 20.12
C ASP A 485 8.69 -39.87 21.44
N ASP A 486 9.46 -38.79 21.48
CA ASP A 486 9.76 -38.11 22.76
C ASP A 486 10.12 -36.61 22.61
N TYR A 487 9.28 -35.74 23.18
CA TYR A 487 9.53 -34.33 23.52
C TYR A 487 10.33 -33.45 22.54
N ARG A 488 9.77 -33.16 21.37
CA ARG A 488 10.02 -31.90 20.66
C ARG A 488 8.76 -31.03 20.64
N GLU A 489 8.83 -29.84 21.23
CA GLU A 489 7.91 -28.76 20.88
C GLU A 489 8.03 -28.53 19.37
N SER A 490 6.95 -28.76 18.63
CA SER A 490 6.95 -28.60 17.18
C SER A 490 7.15 -27.13 16.83
N GLY A 491 8.38 -26.80 16.42
CA GLY A 491 8.80 -25.46 16.00
C GLY A 491 7.94 -24.99 14.83
N SER A 492 6.87 -24.24 15.13
CA SER A 492 6.06 -23.63 14.09
C SER A 492 6.82 -22.44 13.49
N CYS A 493 7.27 -22.60 12.25
CA CYS A 493 7.98 -21.54 11.55
C CYS A 493 7.13 -20.26 11.52
N LYS A 494 7.73 -19.13 11.90
CA LYS A 494 7.07 -17.81 11.93
C LYS A 494 6.35 -17.53 10.60
N PRO A 495 5.03 -17.26 10.58
CA PRO A 495 4.25 -17.10 9.34
C PRO A 495 4.85 -16.12 8.32
N ALA A 496 5.49 -15.04 8.79
CA ALA A 496 6.17 -14.08 7.93
C ALA A 496 7.30 -14.70 7.08
N VAL A 497 8.01 -15.71 7.58
CA VAL A 497 9.06 -16.45 6.87
C VAL A 497 8.43 -17.36 5.81
N LEU A 498 7.43 -18.16 6.21
CA LEU A 498 6.67 -19.06 5.34
C LEU A 498 6.06 -18.32 4.14
N TRP A 499 5.32 -17.23 4.39
CA TRP A 499 4.64 -16.49 3.33
C TRP A 499 5.57 -15.72 2.40
N ARG A 500 6.70 -15.20 2.92
CA ARG A 500 7.77 -14.65 2.07
C ARG A 500 8.36 -15.74 1.16
N ALA A 501 8.57 -16.96 1.67
CA ALA A 501 9.04 -18.08 0.86
C ALA A 501 7.99 -18.51 -0.17
N TYR A 502 6.71 -18.60 0.20
CA TYR A 502 5.61 -18.85 -0.76
C TYR A 502 5.59 -17.81 -1.88
N ALA A 503 5.73 -16.52 -1.55
CA ALA A 503 5.76 -15.46 -2.54
C ALA A 503 6.98 -15.55 -3.48
N LEU A 504 8.12 -16.04 -3.01
CA LEU A 504 9.28 -16.32 -3.85
C LEU A 504 9.05 -17.55 -4.75
N TYR A 505 8.54 -18.64 -4.18
CA TYR A 505 8.16 -19.85 -4.93
C TYR A 505 7.16 -19.52 -6.04
N TYR A 506 6.12 -18.73 -5.74
CA TYR A 506 5.11 -18.29 -6.72
C TYR A 506 5.73 -17.53 -7.90
N VAL A 507 6.76 -16.71 -7.65
CA VAL A 507 7.49 -15.98 -8.70
C VAL A 507 8.41 -16.92 -9.50
N LEU A 508 9.16 -17.81 -8.83
CA LEU A 508 10.14 -18.69 -9.48
C LEU A 508 9.51 -19.87 -10.24
N ALA A 509 8.39 -20.41 -9.76
CA ALA A 509 7.66 -21.49 -10.42
C ALA A 509 7.13 -21.09 -11.81
N ARG A 510 6.96 -19.79 -12.05
CA ARG A 510 6.54 -19.19 -13.34
C ARG A 510 7.70 -18.88 -14.29
N MET A 511 8.95 -19.03 -13.84
CA MET A 511 10.15 -18.86 -14.65
C MET A 511 10.58 -20.21 -15.23
N GLY A 512 10.99 -20.21 -16.50
CA GLY A 512 11.58 -21.40 -17.13
C GLY A 512 12.94 -21.75 -16.49
N PRO A 513 13.42 -23.00 -16.59
CA PRO A 513 14.62 -23.45 -15.89
C PRO A 513 15.85 -22.54 -16.10
N ASP A 514 16.10 -22.11 -17.33
CA ASP A 514 17.22 -21.21 -17.68
C ASP A 514 17.10 -19.78 -17.09
N GLU A 515 15.88 -19.34 -16.72
CA GLU A 515 15.64 -18.03 -16.10
C GLU A 515 15.70 -18.07 -14.56
N ARG A 516 15.66 -19.27 -13.96
CA ARG A 516 15.66 -19.44 -12.49
C ARG A 516 17.02 -19.12 -11.88
N LEU A 517 17.00 -18.74 -10.60
CA LEU A 517 18.22 -18.58 -9.82
C LEU A 517 18.80 -19.95 -9.47
N ALA A 518 20.04 -20.22 -9.91
CA ALA A 518 20.80 -21.39 -9.45
C ALA A 518 20.81 -21.50 -7.92
N THR A 519 20.70 -22.71 -7.38
CA THR A 519 20.43 -23.02 -5.96
C THR A 519 21.33 -22.27 -4.97
N GLY A 520 22.62 -22.10 -5.28
CA GLY A 520 23.54 -21.31 -4.44
C GLY A 520 23.23 -19.81 -4.38
N LYS A 521 22.77 -19.20 -5.49
CA LYS A 521 22.30 -17.79 -5.51
C LYS A 521 20.98 -17.64 -4.79
N LEU A 522 20.07 -18.60 -4.98
CA LEU A 522 18.78 -18.66 -4.29
C LEU A 522 18.99 -18.72 -2.77
N ARG A 523 19.89 -19.59 -2.28
CA ARG A 523 20.28 -19.64 -0.86
C ARG A 523 20.82 -18.31 -0.33
N TRP A 524 21.72 -17.64 -1.06
CA TRP A 524 22.19 -16.30 -0.65
C TRP A 524 21.08 -15.25 -0.63
N PHE A 525 20.15 -15.28 -1.57
CA PHE A 525 18.98 -14.40 -1.55
C PHE A 525 18.09 -14.66 -0.33
N LEU A 526 17.85 -15.94 -0.01
CA LEU A 526 17.04 -16.38 1.13
C LEU A 526 17.67 -16.00 2.48
N GLU A 527 18.99 -16.11 2.62
CA GLU A 527 19.74 -15.74 3.83
C GLU A 527 19.97 -14.22 3.97
N ARG A 528 20.33 -13.54 2.88
CA ARG A 528 20.92 -12.18 2.90
C ARG A 528 20.08 -11.12 2.22
N GLY A 529 19.12 -11.51 1.38
CA GLY A 529 18.29 -10.64 0.57
C GLY A 529 18.91 -10.23 -0.78
N TYR A 530 20.03 -10.83 -1.20
CA TYR A 530 20.69 -10.58 -2.49
C TYR A 530 21.56 -11.76 -2.96
N CYS A 531 21.71 -11.92 -4.28
CA CYS A 531 22.24 -13.12 -4.94
C CYS A 531 23.77 -13.14 -5.18
N GLY A 532 24.55 -12.21 -4.61
CA GLY A 532 25.96 -12.03 -4.98
C GLY A 532 26.83 -11.28 -3.97
N GLU A 533 27.98 -10.77 -4.39
CA GLU A 533 28.92 -10.02 -3.51
C GLU A 533 28.40 -8.65 -3.07
N LYS A 534 27.43 -8.11 -3.82
CA LYS A 534 26.86 -6.78 -3.70
C LYS A 534 25.37 -6.86 -4.07
N LEU A 535 24.58 -5.88 -3.64
CA LEU A 535 23.18 -5.77 -4.00
C LEU A 535 23.02 -5.20 -5.42
N GLU A 536 22.25 -5.85 -6.27
CA GLU A 536 21.96 -5.41 -7.64
C GLU A 536 20.47 -5.10 -7.86
N TRP A 537 20.16 -4.56 -9.04
CA TRP A 537 18.79 -4.17 -9.39
C TRP A 537 17.87 -5.37 -9.66
N ASP A 538 18.42 -6.54 -9.99
CA ASP A 538 17.62 -7.76 -10.13
C ASP A 538 17.19 -8.32 -8.76
N ASP A 539 18.03 -8.20 -7.72
CA ASP A 539 17.60 -8.49 -6.34
C ASP A 539 16.45 -7.55 -5.92
N ILE A 540 16.60 -6.24 -6.17
CA ILE A 540 15.56 -5.24 -5.88
C ILE A 540 14.27 -5.55 -6.65
N HIS A 541 14.37 -5.99 -7.91
CA HIS A 541 13.21 -6.37 -8.70
C HIS A 541 12.52 -7.62 -8.15
N LEU A 542 13.28 -8.64 -7.74
CA LEU A 542 12.73 -9.85 -7.13
C LEU A 542 12.01 -9.54 -5.80
N HIS A 543 12.59 -8.70 -4.94
CA HIS A 543 11.90 -8.16 -3.76
C HIS A 543 10.60 -7.42 -4.11
N ALA A 544 10.56 -6.67 -5.21
CA ALA A 544 9.35 -6.01 -5.67
C ALA A 544 8.30 -7.01 -6.19
N GLN A 545 8.70 -8.07 -6.89
CA GLN A 545 7.80 -9.15 -7.35
C GLN A 545 7.19 -9.88 -6.15
N MET A 546 7.99 -10.27 -5.15
CA MET A 546 7.50 -10.89 -3.91
C MET A 546 6.50 -9.98 -3.17
N LYS A 547 6.80 -8.67 -3.07
CA LYS A 547 5.88 -7.68 -2.48
C LYS A 547 4.56 -7.55 -3.23
N ALA A 548 4.60 -7.60 -4.57
CA ALA A 548 3.39 -7.60 -5.38
C ALA A 548 2.53 -8.85 -5.14
N VAL A 549 3.14 -10.03 -5.01
CA VAL A 549 2.43 -11.28 -4.68
C VAL A 549 1.83 -11.21 -3.27
N LEU A 550 2.62 -10.86 -2.24
CA LEU A 550 2.16 -10.74 -0.85
C LEU A 550 0.99 -9.74 -0.70
N TYR A 551 1.07 -8.57 -1.36
CA TYR A 551 -0.04 -7.62 -1.37
C TYR A 551 -1.27 -8.17 -2.11
N SER A 552 -1.08 -8.95 -3.17
CA SER A 552 -2.21 -9.54 -3.92
C SER A 552 -2.92 -10.65 -3.11
N LEU A 553 -2.16 -11.45 -2.34
CA LEU A 553 -2.71 -12.38 -1.34
C LEU A 553 -3.47 -11.63 -0.24
N ARG A 554 -2.97 -10.47 0.19
CA ARG A 554 -3.63 -9.62 1.19
C ARG A 554 -4.97 -9.08 0.68
N VAL A 555 -5.04 -8.58 -0.55
CA VAL A 555 -6.29 -8.14 -1.19
C VAL A 555 -7.28 -9.31 -1.31
N LEU A 556 -6.82 -10.51 -1.67
CA LEU A 556 -7.65 -11.71 -1.69
C LEU A 556 -8.20 -12.05 -0.28
N LYS A 557 -7.36 -12.06 0.75
CA LYS A 557 -7.76 -12.29 2.16
C LYS A 557 -8.82 -11.28 2.62
N GLU A 558 -8.61 -9.98 2.39
CA GLU A 558 -9.57 -8.95 2.81
C GLU A 558 -10.92 -9.09 2.08
N VAL A 559 -10.93 -9.45 0.79
CA VAL A 559 -12.19 -9.74 0.06
C VAL A 559 -12.87 -11.02 0.55
N LEU A 560 -12.11 -12.06 0.91
CA LEU A 560 -12.69 -13.30 1.47
C LEU A 560 -13.37 -13.01 2.82
N VAL A 561 -12.66 -12.36 3.75
CA VAL A 561 -13.18 -12.02 5.10
C VAL A 561 -14.39 -11.07 5.02
N ALA A 562 -14.32 -10.01 4.21
CA ALA A 562 -15.47 -9.11 4.01
C ALA A 562 -16.61 -9.76 3.19
N GLY A 563 -16.27 -10.80 2.42
CA GLY A 563 -17.20 -11.55 1.58
C GLY A 563 -18.03 -12.55 2.36
N GLU A 564 -17.46 -13.29 3.32
CA GLU A 564 -18.17 -14.31 4.10
C GLU A 564 -19.48 -13.78 4.70
N GLU A 565 -19.43 -12.63 5.38
CA GLU A 565 -20.61 -12.00 5.97
C GLU A 565 -21.67 -11.55 4.94
N LYS A 566 -21.25 -11.06 3.77
CA LYS A 566 -22.13 -10.47 2.75
C LYS A 566 -22.74 -11.54 1.84
N THR A 567 -21.96 -12.56 1.51
CA THR A 567 -22.33 -13.64 0.59
C THR A 567 -23.26 -14.64 1.27
N ALA A 568 -22.96 -15.05 2.52
CA ALA A 568 -23.81 -15.95 3.29
C ALA A 568 -25.22 -15.39 3.57
N LYS A 569 -25.37 -14.06 3.64
CA LYS A 569 -26.65 -13.38 3.87
C LYS A 569 -27.45 -13.09 2.58
N SER A 570 -26.81 -13.09 1.41
CA SER A 570 -27.44 -12.61 0.16
C SER A 570 -27.86 -13.70 -0.81
N GLY A 571 -27.26 -14.91 -0.75
CA GLY A 571 -27.61 -16.02 -1.65
C GLY A 571 -27.29 -15.76 -3.13
N LEU A 572 -26.46 -14.76 -3.44
CA LEU A 572 -26.09 -14.36 -4.81
C LEU A 572 -25.03 -15.27 -5.47
N VAL A 573 -24.56 -16.28 -4.74
CA VAL A 573 -23.42 -17.15 -5.06
C VAL A 573 -23.74 -18.56 -4.56
N GLY A 574 -23.33 -19.59 -5.30
CA GLY A 574 -23.53 -20.99 -4.96
C GLY A 574 -22.79 -21.46 -3.71
N GLU A 575 -23.37 -22.44 -3.02
CA GLU A 575 -22.84 -23.02 -1.77
C GLU A 575 -21.41 -23.55 -1.90
N ARG A 576 -21.05 -24.08 -3.07
CA ARG A 576 -19.71 -24.60 -3.38
C ARG A 576 -18.65 -23.48 -3.36
N LEU A 577 -18.92 -22.34 -4.00
CA LEU A 577 -17.99 -21.20 -3.96
C LEU A 577 -17.88 -20.63 -2.53
N VAL A 578 -18.98 -20.57 -1.77
CA VAL A 578 -18.94 -20.14 -0.35
C VAL A 578 -18.03 -21.06 0.48
N ALA A 579 -18.14 -22.38 0.33
CA ALA A 579 -17.25 -23.33 1.01
C ALA A 579 -15.77 -23.14 0.63
N LEU A 580 -15.48 -22.96 -0.66
CA LEU A 580 -14.11 -22.69 -1.15
C LEU A 580 -13.57 -21.33 -0.67
N MET A 581 -14.43 -20.32 -0.52
CA MET A 581 -14.04 -19.03 0.06
C MET A 581 -13.61 -19.18 1.52
N SER A 582 -14.34 -19.96 2.32
CA SER A 582 -13.95 -20.24 3.70
C SER A 582 -12.69 -21.09 3.82
N GLU A 583 -12.51 -22.08 2.93
CA GLU A 583 -11.26 -22.86 2.87
C GLU A 583 -10.05 -21.97 2.51
N ALA A 584 -10.19 -21.11 1.50
CA ALA A 584 -9.16 -20.14 1.14
C ALA A 584 -8.90 -19.09 2.23
N GLY A 585 -9.94 -18.66 2.96
CA GLY A 585 -9.83 -17.77 4.11
C GLY A 585 -9.06 -18.41 5.27
N ALA A 586 -9.34 -19.68 5.56
CA ALA A 586 -8.61 -20.46 6.56
C ALA A 586 -7.13 -20.67 6.18
N VAL A 587 -6.85 -21.01 4.93
CA VAL A 587 -5.48 -21.15 4.39
C VAL A 587 -4.71 -19.82 4.44
N LEU A 588 -5.38 -18.68 4.29
CA LEU A 588 -4.78 -17.35 4.40
C LEU A 588 -4.82 -16.77 5.83
N SER A 589 -5.28 -17.51 6.84
CA SER A 589 -5.55 -16.99 8.19
C SER A 589 -4.30 -16.40 8.87
N ASP A 590 -3.14 -17.05 8.72
CA ASP A 590 -1.84 -16.64 9.27
C ASP A 590 -1.06 -15.65 8.37
N LEU A 591 -1.60 -15.32 7.18
CA LEU A 591 -0.96 -14.38 6.23
C LEU A 591 -0.56 -13.08 6.97
N PRO A 592 0.74 -12.69 6.92
CA PRO A 592 1.28 -11.62 7.74
C PRO A 592 0.71 -10.23 7.41
N TRP A 593 0.89 -9.34 8.39
CA TRP A 593 0.55 -7.93 8.30
C TRP A 593 1.40 -7.20 7.24
N ILE A 594 0.89 -6.09 6.69
CA ILE A 594 1.52 -5.34 5.59
C ILE A 594 2.92 -4.84 6.00
N ARG A 595 3.10 -4.48 7.28
CA ARG A 595 4.42 -4.12 7.86
C ARG A 595 5.50 -5.19 7.69
N ASP A 596 5.11 -6.46 7.68
CA ASP A 596 6.03 -7.61 7.61
C ASP A 596 6.26 -8.04 6.16
N CYS A 597 5.30 -7.80 5.27
CA CYS A 597 5.46 -7.90 3.82
C CYS A 597 6.35 -6.77 3.23
N ALA A 598 6.36 -5.59 3.85
CA ALA A 598 7.05 -4.41 3.33
C ALA A 598 8.56 -4.35 3.62
N GLN A 599 9.09 -5.20 4.51
CA GLN A 599 10.50 -5.17 4.90
C GLN A 599 11.44 -5.64 3.75
N ARG A 600 12.57 -4.95 3.59
CA ARG A 600 13.66 -5.31 2.65
C ARG A 600 14.99 -5.61 3.37
N THR A 601 15.04 -5.32 4.67
CA THR A 601 16.25 -5.33 5.49
C THR A 601 16.53 -6.74 6.00
N GLY A 602 17.11 -7.59 5.15
CA GLY A 602 17.53 -8.95 5.46
C GLY A 602 17.14 -9.97 4.37
N GLY A 603 17.52 -11.22 4.58
CA GLY A 603 16.90 -12.35 3.89
C GLY A 603 15.47 -12.61 4.38
N ILE A 604 14.89 -13.75 3.99
CA ILE A 604 13.53 -14.13 4.37
C ILE A 604 13.37 -14.19 5.91
N GLY A 605 14.38 -14.68 6.63
CA GLY A 605 14.47 -14.66 8.10
C GLY A 605 14.82 -13.31 8.75
N GLY A 606 14.92 -12.20 8.01
CA GLY A 606 15.18 -10.86 8.57
C GLY A 606 16.48 -10.77 9.39
N SER A 607 16.41 -10.19 10.59
CA SER A 607 17.51 -10.13 11.57
C SER A 607 17.55 -11.32 12.53
N TYR A 608 16.63 -12.29 12.41
CA TYR A 608 16.50 -13.41 13.36
C TYR A 608 17.61 -14.47 13.20
N TRP A 609 18.36 -14.44 12.09
CA TRP A 609 19.52 -15.31 11.83
C TRP A 609 20.68 -15.18 12.83
N GLU A 610 20.72 -14.15 13.69
CA GLU A 610 21.85 -13.90 14.58
C GLU A 610 21.73 -14.61 15.96
N ASN A 611 20.58 -15.20 16.35
CA ASN A 611 20.45 -15.94 17.62
C ASN A 611 19.39 -17.09 17.57
N GLY A 612 19.80 -18.33 17.89
CA GLY A 612 18.89 -19.39 18.38
C GLY A 612 18.10 -20.21 17.34
N GLU A 613 17.18 -21.02 17.86
CA GLU A 613 16.36 -22.06 17.18
C GLU A 613 15.59 -21.54 15.95
N ASP A 614 15.24 -20.24 15.94
CA ASP A 614 14.70 -19.49 14.79
C ASP A 614 15.45 -19.74 13.46
N GLY A 615 16.75 -20.04 13.54
CA GLY A 615 17.61 -20.30 12.39
C GLY A 615 17.45 -21.69 11.75
N GLU A 616 16.83 -22.65 12.43
CA GLU A 616 16.60 -24.01 11.89
C GLU A 616 15.29 -24.08 11.09
N ASP A 617 14.20 -23.50 11.61
CA ASP A 617 12.92 -23.41 10.88
C ASP A 617 13.06 -22.61 9.57
N ALA A 618 13.81 -21.50 9.60
CA ALA A 618 14.10 -20.74 8.40
C ALA A 618 14.94 -21.55 7.38
N ARG A 619 15.73 -22.55 7.80
CA ARG A 619 16.42 -23.47 6.87
C ARG A 619 15.48 -24.53 6.32
N ARG A 620 14.60 -25.11 7.14
CA ARG A 620 13.55 -26.06 6.68
C ARG A 620 12.72 -25.48 5.55
N VAL A 621 12.25 -24.23 5.70
CA VAL A 621 11.53 -23.49 4.65
C VAL A 621 12.37 -23.31 3.37
N ILE A 622 13.68 -23.08 3.51
CA ILE A 622 14.60 -22.92 2.37
C ILE A 622 14.77 -24.25 1.61
N GLU A 623 15.03 -25.36 2.29
CA GLU A 623 15.23 -26.66 1.64
C GLU A 623 13.92 -27.17 1.01
N GLY A 624 12.77 -27.04 1.69
CA GLY A 624 11.46 -27.41 1.12
C GLY A 624 11.10 -26.61 -0.14
N LEU A 625 11.41 -25.30 -0.15
CA LEU A 625 11.24 -24.45 -1.34
C LEU A 625 12.17 -24.87 -2.49
N ILE A 626 13.41 -25.27 -2.19
CA ILE A 626 14.35 -25.77 -3.21
C ILE A 626 13.85 -27.09 -3.79
N GLY A 627 13.43 -28.04 -2.93
CA GLY A 627 12.87 -29.33 -3.34
C GLY A 627 11.68 -29.20 -4.28
N LEU A 628 10.72 -28.32 -3.96
CA LEU A 628 9.56 -28.04 -4.82
C LEU A 628 9.93 -27.52 -6.22
N LEU A 629 11.00 -26.72 -6.33
CA LEU A 629 11.46 -26.18 -7.61
C LEU A 629 12.15 -27.26 -8.47
N GLU A 630 12.91 -28.16 -7.83
CA GLU A 630 13.58 -29.30 -8.48
C GLU A 630 12.61 -30.45 -8.84
N GLU A 631 11.56 -30.70 -8.05
CA GLU A 631 10.49 -31.64 -8.38
C GLU A 631 9.78 -31.28 -9.69
N GLY A 632 9.57 -29.99 -9.93
CA GLY A 632 8.94 -29.49 -11.15
C GLY A 632 9.75 -29.78 -12.41
N GLU A 633 11.07 -29.98 -12.29
CA GLU A 633 11.97 -30.24 -13.43
C GLU A 633 11.97 -31.73 -13.80
N ARG A 634 12.01 -32.64 -12.79
CA ARG A 634 11.93 -34.09 -13.01
C ARG A 634 10.62 -34.57 -13.64
N GLY A 635 9.55 -33.76 -13.61
CA GLY A 635 8.27 -34.07 -14.23
C GLY A 635 8.24 -33.91 -15.75
N GLU A 636 9.09 -33.05 -16.33
CA GLU A 636 9.10 -32.78 -17.78
C GLU A 636 10.02 -33.76 -18.56
N ASP A 637 11.13 -34.20 -17.95
CA ASP A 637 12.12 -35.11 -18.57
C ASP A 637 11.60 -36.54 -18.87
N LEU A 638 10.49 -36.95 -18.25
CA LEU A 638 9.95 -38.32 -18.39
C LEU A 638 9.11 -38.55 -19.66
N ILE A 639 8.95 -37.55 -20.53
CA ILE A 639 8.03 -37.61 -21.69
C ILE A 639 8.74 -37.91 -23.03
N GLU A 640 10.03 -37.61 -23.19
CA GLU A 640 10.78 -37.88 -24.44
C GLU A 640 11.54 -39.21 -24.42
N GLY A 641 10.85 -40.33 -24.71
CA GLY A 641 11.49 -41.65 -24.56
C GLY A 641 10.90 -42.91 -25.20
N SER A 642 10.15 -42.86 -26.33
CA SER A 642 9.93 -44.10 -27.13
C SER A 642 9.34 -43.89 -28.54
N ALA A 643 9.99 -44.47 -29.57
CA ALA A 643 9.42 -45.38 -30.59
C ALA A 643 10.26 -45.40 -31.90
N CYS A 644 10.31 -46.57 -32.57
CA CYS A 644 11.14 -46.82 -33.76
C CYS A 644 10.34 -47.54 -34.87
N ASP A 645 10.70 -47.27 -36.13
CA ASP A 645 10.40 -47.92 -37.42
C ASP A 645 9.30 -49.01 -37.55
N GLN A 646 8.44 -48.90 -38.58
CA GLN A 646 8.56 -49.74 -39.80
C GLN A 646 7.58 -49.39 -40.96
N SER A 647 8.11 -49.64 -42.16
CA SER A 647 7.64 -49.49 -43.56
C SER A 647 6.34 -50.21 -44.02
N GLY A 648 5.70 -49.70 -45.09
CA GLY A 648 4.85 -50.52 -46.00
C GLY A 648 3.88 -49.71 -46.92
N PRO A 649 3.69 -50.00 -48.24
CA PRO A 649 3.16 -48.98 -49.18
C PRO A 649 1.90 -49.31 -50.03
N GLY A 650 1.27 -48.25 -50.57
CA GLY A 650 0.33 -48.27 -51.72
C GLY A 650 -1.14 -47.88 -51.37
N LEU A 651 -1.94 -47.26 -52.25
CA LEU A 651 -1.71 -46.72 -53.60
C LEU A 651 -2.89 -45.77 -54.02
N VAL A 652 -2.61 -44.70 -54.79
CA VAL A 652 -3.45 -44.12 -55.89
C VAL A 652 -4.73 -43.26 -55.61
N ASN A 653 -4.67 -41.99 -56.10
CA ASN A 653 -5.72 -41.14 -56.74
C ASN A 653 -6.92 -40.57 -55.92
N THR A 654 -7.52 -39.38 -56.20
CA THR A 654 -7.25 -38.23 -57.12
C THR A 654 -8.11 -36.99 -56.74
N SER A 655 -7.65 -35.77 -57.11
CA SER A 655 -8.46 -34.54 -57.46
C SER A 655 -9.40 -33.88 -56.41
N THR A 656 -9.65 -32.56 -56.33
CA THR A 656 -9.16 -31.33 -57.02
C THR A 656 -9.68 -30.06 -56.29
N ALA A 657 -8.92 -28.95 -56.33
CA ALA A 657 -9.36 -27.53 -56.38
C ALA A 657 -10.23 -26.91 -55.23
N ASP A 658 -10.31 -25.59 -54.96
CA ASP A 658 -9.46 -24.36 -55.13
C ASP A 658 -10.25 -23.17 -54.48
N ALA A 659 -9.74 -21.97 -54.13
CA ALA A 659 -8.38 -21.44 -53.88
C ALA A 659 -8.46 -20.01 -53.24
N GLU A 660 -7.42 -19.61 -52.46
CA GLU A 660 -6.95 -18.21 -52.20
C GLU A 660 -7.86 -17.17 -51.47
N GLY A 661 -7.34 -16.12 -50.78
CA GLY A 661 -5.94 -15.83 -50.41
C GLY A 661 -5.69 -14.49 -49.65
N ALA A 662 -4.61 -14.50 -48.84
CA ALA A 662 -3.55 -13.47 -48.65
C ALA A 662 -3.88 -12.07 -48.00
N TRP A 663 -2.96 -11.27 -47.41
CA TRP A 663 -1.49 -11.03 -47.64
C TRP A 663 -0.67 -10.65 -46.36
N ILE A 664 0.68 -10.72 -46.44
CA ILE A 664 1.69 -10.20 -45.48
C ILE A 664 2.83 -9.47 -46.23
N VAL A 665 3.38 -8.35 -45.70
CA VAL A 665 4.56 -7.59 -46.20
C VAL A 665 5.23 -6.83 -45.01
N VAL A 666 6.52 -6.47 -44.91
CA VAL A 666 7.85 -7.15 -45.06
C VAL A 666 8.97 -6.12 -44.75
N ALA A 667 9.97 -6.43 -43.88
CA ALA A 667 11.40 -5.98 -43.96
C ALA A 667 12.20 -6.17 -42.63
N CYS A 668 13.49 -6.53 -42.57
CA CYS A 668 14.42 -7.11 -43.57
C CYS A 668 15.64 -7.83 -42.90
N LEU A 669 16.35 -8.64 -43.69
CA LEU A 669 17.44 -9.61 -43.38
C LEU A 669 18.87 -9.01 -43.67
N PRO A 670 20.04 -9.72 -43.73
CA PRO A 670 20.30 -11.18 -43.85
C PRO A 670 21.55 -11.82 -43.18
N GLY A 671 21.66 -13.18 -43.26
CA GLY A 671 22.83 -13.94 -42.77
C GLY A 671 23.05 -15.40 -43.25
N SER A 672 22.35 -15.88 -44.29
CA SER A 672 22.60 -17.12 -45.12
C SER A 672 23.35 -18.38 -44.56
N ARG A 673 22.70 -19.57 -44.64
CA ARG A 673 23.16 -20.74 -45.47
C ARG A 673 22.22 -21.99 -45.47
N LYS A 674 21.42 -22.09 -46.56
CA LYS A 674 20.91 -23.27 -47.33
C LYS A 674 20.78 -24.71 -46.74
N ARG A 675 19.64 -25.34 -47.13
CA ARG A 675 19.26 -26.79 -47.29
C ARG A 675 18.58 -27.48 -46.07
N LYS A 676 17.55 -28.36 -46.21
CA LYS A 676 16.58 -28.70 -47.31
C LYS A 676 15.49 -29.70 -46.82
N LYS A 677 14.18 -29.51 -47.16
CA LYS A 677 12.98 -30.39 -46.91
C LYS A 677 12.57 -30.58 -45.41
N GLY A 678 11.29 -30.73 -45.02
CA GLY A 678 9.99 -30.73 -45.75
C GLY A 678 8.73 -30.65 -44.82
N ARG A 679 7.52 -30.48 -45.40
CA ARG A 679 6.16 -30.33 -44.76
C ARG A 679 5.80 -31.43 -43.73
N ALA A 680 5.01 -31.24 -42.65
CA ALA A 680 3.64 -30.68 -42.43
C ALA A 680 2.50 -31.56 -43.04
N SER A 681 1.31 -31.83 -42.44
CA SER A 681 0.65 -31.42 -41.16
C SER A 681 -0.52 -32.38 -40.76
N SER A 682 -1.05 -32.24 -39.54
CA SER A 682 -2.47 -32.43 -39.09
C SER A 682 -3.28 -33.74 -39.29
N GLY A 683 -3.68 -34.39 -38.16
CA GLY A 683 -5.07 -34.25 -37.65
C GLY A 683 -6.08 -35.44 -37.67
N LYS A 684 -6.49 -35.90 -36.47
CA LYS A 684 -7.77 -36.57 -36.07
C LYS A 684 -8.11 -37.96 -36.68
N ALA A 685 -8.93 -38.83 -36.06
CA ALA A 685 -9.32 -39.09 -34.66
C ALA A 685 -10.16 -40.39 -34.61
N GLN A 686 -10.07 -41.23 -33.57
CA GLN A 686 -11.17 -42.14 -33.20
C GLN A 686 -11.10 -42.62 -31.73
N GLU A 687 -12.26 -42.92 -31.15
CA GLU A 687 -12.49 -43.14 -29.72
C GLU A 687 -12.14 -44.56 -29.23
N ARG A 688 -11.70 -44.66 -27.97
CA ARG A 688 -12.00 -45.75 -27.02
C ARG A 688 -11.75 -45.27 -25.58
N ALA A 689 -12.70 -45.56 -24.70
CA ALA A 689 -12.64 -45.25 -23.27
C ALA A 689 -12.59 -46.56 -22.44
N PRO A 690 -12.39 -46.52 -21.11
CA PRO A 690 -11.64 -45.57 -20.30
C PRO A 690 -10.48 -46.26 -19.53
N ALA A 691 -9.48 -45.50 -19.07
CA ALA A 691 -8.52 -45.97 -18.06
C ALA A 691 -8.38 -44.91 -16.97
N VAL A 692 -8.63 -45.30 -15.71
CA VAL A 692 -8.60 -44.40 -14.55
C VAL A 692 -7.16 -44.17 -14.12
N ALA A 693 -6.65 -42.95 -14.29
CA ALA A 693 -5.40 -42.47 -13.71
C ALA A 693 -5.66 -41.14 -13.00
N LYS A 694 -5.31 -41.07 -11.70
CA LYS A 694 -5.48 -39.87 -10.87
C LYS A 694 -4.32 -38.90 -11.12
N ASN A 695 -4.44 -38.03 -12.12
CA ASN A 695 -3.50 -36.93 -12.30
C ASN A 695 -3.92 -35.74 -11.44
N ALA A 696 -3.00 -35.24 -10.60
CA ALA A 696 -3.17 -33.98 -9.89
C ALA A 696 -3.01 -32.83 -10.89
N VAL A 697 -4.12 -32.22 -11.28
CA VAL A 697 -4.15 -31.10 -12.23
C VAL A 697 -3.57 -29.85 -11.58
N ASN A 698 -2.52 -29.27 -12.15
CA ASN A 698 -1.99 -27.99 -11.73
C ASN A 698 -2.91 -26.87 -12.24
N VAL A 699 -3.03 -25.73 -11.54
CA VAL A 699 -3.83 -24.59 -12.04
C VAL A 699 -3.40 -24.17 -13.45
N TYR A 700 -2.12 -24.33 -13.77
CA TYR A 700 -1.55 -23.99 -15.08
C TYR A 700 -1.93 -24.96 -16.21
N ASP A 701 -2.37 -26.19 -15.91
CA ASP A 701 -2.84 -27.14 -16.93
C ASP A 701 -4.24 -26.78 -17.45
N ILE A 702 -5.08 -26.18 -16.59
CA ILE A 702 -6.38 -25.61 -16.97
C ILE A 702 -6.18 -24.35 -17.83
N LEU A 703 -5.13 -23.58 -17.55
CA LEU A 703 -4.86 -22.28 -18.19
C LEU A 703 -4.28 -22.36 -19.61
N ARG A 704 -3.94 -23.55 -20.14
CA ARG A 704 -3.33 -23.71 -21.47
C ARG A 704 -4.32 -23.91 -22.63
N GLN A 705 -5.64 -23.83 -22.38
CA GLN A 705 -6.68 -24.00 -23.42
C GLN A 705 -7.29 -22.69 -23.94
N VAL A 706 -6.76 -21.52 -23.54
CA VAL A 706 -7.24 -20.20 -24.01
C VAL A 706 -6.05 -19.30 -24.38
N ASP A 707 -5.49 -19.55 -25.57
CA ASP A 707 -4.66 -18.64 -26.37
C ASP A 707 -5.24 -18.62 -27.80
#